data_AF-A0A7C8AFU4-F1
#
_entry.id   AF-A0A7C8AFU4-F1
#
_cell.length_a   1.000
_cell.length_b   1.000
_cell.length_c   1.000
_cell.angle_alpha   90.00
_cell.angle_beta   90.00
_cell.angle_gamma   90.00
#
_symmetry.space_group_name_H-M   'P 1'
#
loop_
_entity.id
_entity.type
_entity.pdbx_description
1 polymer ?
#
loop_
_entity_poly.entity_id
_entity_poly.type
_entity_poly.pdbx_seq_one_letter_code
_entity_poly.pdbx_strand_id
1 'polypeptide(L)'
;MSRIYAVVAILILSSQTSFLFAVETPDSNDGGRVLPLASGTYSGFEETTYDDSDWVLVVSHVILREDLCVASGPKPEGWYEKVFEPCYWTGDTPDYNRYWALESCEEPGQAFPLSEISNPDWTLDSLYVREGVGFQLYGPDEQPYGPYMEGPKYVSIDHWFYFPAPDGFEPGTFFVHGGPGALKDYSIIIYPKPLELTVDVLDEPNCVSPYDYINYIICYTPVDCEHTALQIIDHLPTEVDFVNAIPDTGVYDPCNHTYTWYLGDITGGDPNCLDLTVQVNRHARPLEQIVNKVEAASDTSLMIFTEETLVCPCGDYGDIIFVDIDADATDPNGSTWQTAYKYLQDALTAALPCDEIWVADGEYKQSDPNAFQLGHSVRIYGGFIGGPTGEDNRYERNWFDNETILNGQFGEDNADYVVGISDANGFNVVDGFTIKGGNIAGIYCDDVSPIVGHNKITDNGTGIYCNRTKELVAKNNWLYKNDYGLYFESPTDVALVRNNTIADNNEMGIYLEAGTEPVISNCIFSGHPEDCDMVGCYATYSYIEYPIVFDPNATPPDIGEGNIWGDPNYILFLDEANDDYRLDPCSICIDAGDPEGDYGAERDIDKHFRVLDGNGDDDQRVDMGADEYCNEGYDNYADFNLDDIVDELDLIEFAAEWLTDSDDPGWDDTYDLYPDNVIDYIDFAYFANEWLWMTCEKMQGYEMIEMMMGAAGGESMILAETSMIETAQASYTPAEPSIEEQIEQIKYILDWLYEIKDQIDEDIWLNLTTSLEEMLEGL
;
A
#
# COMPACT_ATOMS: atom_id res chain seq x y z
N MET A 1 18.06 44.26 -25.26
CA MET A 1 18.67 43.51 -24.14
C MET A 1 17.75 43.74 -22.97
N SER A 2 17.11 42.76 -22.35
CA SER A 2 17.53 41.40 -22.01
C SER A 2 16.31 40.46 -22.02
N ARG A 3 16.52 39.20 -22.40
CA ARG A 3 15.55 38.11 -22.25
C ARG A 3 15.53 37.68 -20.77
N ILE A 4 14.36 37.38 -20.23
CA ILE A 4 14.20 36.55 -19.02
C ILE A 4 13.30 35.40 -19.45
N TYR A 5 13.82 34.18 -19.34
CA TYR A 5 13.06 32.94 -19.40
C TYR A 5 12.68 32.61 -17.95
N ALA A 6 11.40 32.43 -17.67
CA ALA A 6 10.95 31.71 -16.48
C ALA A 6 10.64 30.28 -16.91
N VAL A 7 11.31 29.32 -16.30
CA VAL A 7 10.96 27.89 -16.34
C VAL A 7 9.97 27.69 -15.21
N VAL A 8 8.75 27.27 -15.52
CA VAL A 8 7.78 26.78 -14.53
C VAL A 8 7.70 25.28 -14.73
N ALA A 9 8.14 24.53 -13.72
CA ALA A 9 7.84 23.11 -13.59
C ALA A 9 6.45 23.01 -12.94
N ILE A 10 5.56 22.23 -13.54
CA ILE A 10 4.25 21.90 -12.97
C ILE A 10 4.36 20.45 -12.51
N LEU A 11 4.33 20.24 -11.19
CA LEU A 11 4.00 18.94 -10.60
C LEU A 11 2.48 18.83 -10.57
N ILE A 12 1.94 17.78 -11.19
CA ILE A 12 0.53 17.43 -11.13
C ILE A 12 0.42 16.32 -10.08
N LEU A 13 -0.14 16.63 -8.91
CA LEU A 13 -0.57 15.62 -7.96
C LEU A 13 -2.06 15.37 -8.20
N SER A 14 -2.40 14.12 -8.56
CA SER A 14 -3.77 13.69 -8.73
C SER A 14 -4.47 13.64 -7.38
N SER A 15 -5.70 14.16 -7.34
CA SER A 15 -6.60 14.26 -6.19
C SER A 15 -6.37 15.48 -5.28
N GLN A 16 -7.09 16.57 -5.56
CA GLN A 16 -7.84 17.41 -4.60
C GLN A 16 -8.37 18.67 -5.31
N THR A 17 -9.68 18.93 -5.18
CA THR A 17 -10.38 20.10 -5.73
C THR A 17 -10.21 21.31 -4.82
N SER A 18 -9.06 21.97 -4.80
CA SER A 18 -8.85 23.32 -4.25
C SER A 18 -7.45 23.84 -4.59
N PHE A 19 -7.35 24.98 -5.29
CA PHE A 19 -6.08 25.65 -5.55
C PHE A 19 -5.78 26.70 -4.46
N LEU A 20 -4.65 26.56 -3.77
CA LEU A 20 -4.05 27.60 -2.93
C LEU A 20 -2.97 28.32 -3.75
N PHE A 21 -3.11 29.64 -3.95
CA PHE A 21 -2.02 30.46 -4.47
C PHE A 21 -1.36 31.22 -3.31
N ALA A 22 -0.10 30.89 -3.01
CA ALA A 22 0.82 31.79 -2.32
C ALA A 22 1.91 32.19 -3.32
N VAL A 23 1.96 33.47 -3.68
CA VAL A 23 3.08 34.04 -4.45
C VAL A 23 3.82 34.97 -3.50
N GLU A 24 5.00 34.55 -3.05
CA GLU A 24 5.98 35.44 -2.46
C GLU A 24 6.74 36.13 -3.60
N THR A 25 6.80 37.46 -3.59
CA THR A 25 7.63 38.23 -4.53
C THR A 25 8.85 38.77 -3.79
N PRO A 26 10.07 38.70 -4.37
CA PRO A 26 11.24 39.30 -3.73
C PRO A 26 11.27 40.82 -3.95
N ASP A 27 10.95 41.54 -2.86
CA ASP A 27 11.23 42.95 -2.52
C ASP A 27 10.60 44.08 -3.38
N SER A 28 10.11 45.21 -2.85
CA SER A 28 10.39 45.90 -1.59
C SER A 28 9.33 46.97 -1.28
N ASN A 29 9.07 47.20 0.02
CA ASN A 29 8.25 48.26 0.63
C ASN A 29 6.72 48.16 0.43
N ASP A 30 6.00 47.54 1.35
CA ASP A 30 5.53 48.10 2.62
C ASP A 30 4.73 47.02 3.38
N GLY A 31 4.77 47.08 4.71
CA GLY A 31 4.47 45.96 5.60
C GLY A 31 3.03 45.39 5.61
N GLY A 32 2.97 44.07 5.78
CA GLY A 32 2.08 43.28 6.65
C GLY A 32 0.60 43.67 6.81
N ARG A 33 -0.28 42.71 6.46
CA ARG A 33 -1.33 42.16 7.34
C ARG A 33 -2.08 41.03 6.63
N VAL A 34 -1.99 39.82 7.17
CA VAL A 34 -2.91 38.71 6.93
C VAL A 34 -4.00 38.79 7.99
N LEU A 35 -5.27 38.85 7.58
CA LEU A 35 -6.45 38.68 8.44
C LEU A 35 -7.59 38.01 7.66
N PRO A 36 -8.52 37.33 8.35
CA PRO A 36 -8.83 35.92 8.11
C PRO A 36 -10.08 35.65 7.26
N LEU A 37 -10.23 34.37 6.89
CA LEU A 37 -11.42 33.73 6.35
C LEU A 37 -12.75 34.20 6.98
N ALA A 38 -13.74 34.42 6.13
CA ALA A 38 -15.15 34.31 6.51
C ALA A 38 -15.92 33.59 5.40
N SER A 39 -16.38 32.39 5.74
CA SER A 39 -17.44 31.62 5.09
C SER A 39 -18.74 32.42 5.02
N GLY A 40 -19.43 32.42 3.87
CA GLY A 40 -20.78 32.99 3.79
C GLY A 40 -21.38 32.95 2.39
N THR A 41 -22.46 32.18 2.25
CA THR A 41 -23.41 32.21 1.14
C THR A 41 -24.02 33.60 0.97
N TYR A 42 -23.96 34.16 -0.25
CA TYR A 42 -24.82 35.28 -0.65
C TYR A 42 -25.40 35.06 -2.05
N SER A 43 -26.71 34.82 -2.06
CA SER A 43 -27.60 34.97 -3.22
C SER A 43 -27.91 36.46 -3.41
N GLY A 44 -27.78 36.98 -4.64
CA GLY A 44 -28.28 38.31 -4.97
C GLY A 44 -27.76 38.85 -6.29
N PHE A 45 -28.57 38.72 -7.34
CA PHE A 45 -28.48 39.49 -8.58
C PHE A 45 -28.51 41.00 -8.29
N GLU A 46 -27.55 41.77 -8.80
CA GLU A 46 -27.77 43.12 -9.31
C GLU A 46 -26.86 43.35 -10.53
N GLU A 47 -27.47 43.35 -11.72
CA GLU A 47 -26.87 43.91 -12.94
C GLU A 47 -26.68 45.42 -12.77
N THR A 48 -25.49 45.92 -13.07
CA THR A 48 -25.32 47.29 -13.58
C THR A 48 -24.37 47.28 -14.77
N THR A 49 -24.94 47.63 -15.92
CA THR A 49 -24.30 47.90 -17.20
C THR A 49 -23.39 49.12 -17.12
N TYR A 50 -22.23 49.10 -17.79
CA TYR A 50 -21.68 50.29 -18.48
C TYR A 50 -20.65 49.88 -19.54
N ASP A 51 -20.95 50.28 -20.78
CA ASP A 51 -20.05 50.44 -21.93
C ASP A 51 -18.75 51.16 -21.53
N ASP A 52 -17.60 50.76 -22.07
CA ASP A 52 -17.12 51.36 -23.33
C ASP A 52 -15.71 50.87 -23.75
N SER A 53 -15.68 50.39 -25.00
CA SER A 53 -14.69 50.64 -26.06
C SER A 53 -13.26 51.06 -25.71
N ASP A 54 -12.30 50.13 -25.83
CA ASP A 54 -10.97 50.37 -26.43
C ASP A 54 -10.13 49.08 -26.47
N TRP A 55 -10.27 48.24 -27.51
CA TRP A 55 -9.26 47.22 -27.82
C TRP A 55 -9.10 47.02 -29.33
N VAL A 56 -7.85 47.12 -29.80
CA VAL A 56 -7.41 46.78 -31.15
C VAL A 56 -7.01 45.31 -31.17
N LEU A 57 -7.63 44.50 -32.03
CA LEU A 57 -7.18 43.14 -32.31
C LEU A 57 -5.91 43.21 -33.19
N VAL A 58 -4.74 42.95 -32.63
CA VAL A 58 -3.51 42.70 -33.40
C VAL A 58 -3.34 41.18 -33.50
N VAL A 59 -3.82 40.61 -34.61
CA VAL A 59 -3.49 39.22 -34.98
C VAL A 59 -2.08 39.25 -35.58
N SER A 60 -1.08 38.86 -34.79
CA SER A 60 0.32 38.91 -35.26
C SER A 60 0.76 37.66 -36.01
N HIS A 61 0.05 36.54 -35.92
CA HIS A 61 0.23 35.34 -36.74
C HIS A 61 -1.06 34.50 -36.69
N VAL A 62 -1.52 34.02 -37.84
CA VAL A 62 -2.34 32.80 -37.92
C VAL A 62 -1.39 31.74 -38.45
N ILE A 63 -1.05 30.75 -37.62
CA ILE A 63 -0.40 29.53 -38.10
C ILE A 63 -1.54 28.67 -38.65
N LEU A 64 -1.63 28.58 -39.97
CA LEU A 64 -2.36 27.49 -40.60
C LEU A 64 -1.53 26.23 -40.35
N ARG A 65 -2.08 25.31 -39.58
CA ARG A 65 -1.51 23.98 -39.37
C ARG A 65 -1.71 23.19 -40.68
N GLU A 66 -0.70 22.39 -41.08
CA GLU A 66 -0.63 21.69 -42.39
C GLU A 66 -1.58 20.47 -42.50
N ASP A 67 -2.52 20.34 -41.58
CA ASP A 67 -3.47 19.23 -41.41
C ASP A 67 -4.70 19.33 -42.33
N LEU A 68 -4.63 20.15 -43.39
CA LEU A 68 -5.70 20.25 -44.39
C LEU A 68 -5.38 19.44 -45.64
N CYS A 69 -6.16 18.39 -45.86
CA CYS A 69 -6.29 17.68 -47.13
C CYS A 69 -6.53 18.65 -48.29
N VAL A 70 -5.51 18.93 -49.10
CA VAL A 70 -5.70 19.40 -50.48
C VAL A 70 -5.43 18.22 -51.39
N ALA A 71 -6.51 17.49 -51.72
CA ALA A 71 -6.49 16.54 -52.81
C ALA A 71 -5.84 17.20 -54.04
N SER A 72 -4.86 16.54 -54.65
CA SER A 72 -4.20 16.99 -55.86
C SER A 72 -5.17 16.94 -57.05
N GLY A 73 -6.08 17.89 -57.11
CA GLY A 73 -6.97 18.20 -58.22
C GLY A 73 -6.84 19.68 -58.58
N PRO A 74 -7.14 20.08 -59.84
CA PRO A 74 -7.05 21.48 -60.23
C PRO A 74 -7.98 22.34 -59.36
N LYS A 75 -7.42 23.39 -58.73
CA LYS A 75 -8.18 24.39 -57.96
C LYS A 75 -9.40 24.85 -58.76
N PRO A 76 -10.63 24.84 -58.21
CA PRO A 76 -11.78 25.44 -58.86
C PRO A 76 -11.54 26.94 -59.06
N GLU A 77 -11.83 27.47 -60.26
CA GLU A 77 -11.75 28.89 -60.55
C GLU A 77 -12.68 29.67 -59.60
N GLY A 78 -12.10 30.51 -58.73
CA GLY A 78 -12.87 31.38 -57.83
C GLY A 78 -12.19 31.79 -56.52
N TRP A 79 -11.09 31.16 -56.13
CA TRP A 79 -10.37 31.53 -54.91
C TRP A 79 -9.45 32.73 -55.16
N TYR A 80 -9.83 33.90 -54.65
CA TYR A 80 -8.95 35.07 -54.59
C TYR A 80 -8.16 35.04 -53.28
N GLU A 81 -6.84 35.07 -53.39
CA GLU A 81 -5.95 35.37 -52.27
C GLU A 81 -6.11 36.86 -51.92
N LYS A 82 -6.88 37.16 -50.87
CA LYS A 82 -7.04 38.54 -50.39
C LYS A 82 -6.02 38.81 -49.28
N VAL A 83 -4.83 39.23 -49.69
CA VAL A 83 -3.83 39.81 -48.78
C VAL A 83 -4.39 41.14 -48.27
N PHE A 84 -4.68 41.24 -46.97
CA PHE A 84 -4.90 42.54 -46.34
C PHE A 84 -3.55 43.17 -46.03
N GLU A 85 -3.26 44.34 -46.59
CA GLU A 85 -2.10 45.13 -46.16
C GLU A 85 -2.34 45.66 -44.74
N PRO A 86 -1.35 45.61 -43.84
CA PRO A 86 -1.52 46.09 -42.48
C PRO A 86 -1.68 47.62 -42.45
N CYS A 87 -2.69 48.09 -41.72
CA CYS A 87 -2.87 49.49 -41.41
C CYS A 87 -1.72 50.01 -40.54
N TYR A 88 -0.94 50.97 -41.04
CA TYR A 88 0.08 51.64 -40.24
C TYR A 88 -0.52 52.83 -39.48
N TRP A 89 -0.22 52.93 -38.18
CA TRP A 89 -0.26 54.20 -37.45
C TRP A 89 1.18 54.69 -37.27
N THR A 90 1.47 55.94 -37.65
CA THR A 90 2.74 56.61 -37.33
C THR A 90 2.43 57.83 -36.47
N GLY A 91 3.17 58.02 -35.39
CA GLY A 91 3.07 59.23 -34.57
C GLY A 91 3.97 59.19 -33.33
N ASP A 92 4.87 60.18 -33.23
CA ASP A 92 5.70 60.48 -32.06
C ASP A 92 4.85 60.92 -30.84
N THR A 93 5.34 60.67 -29.62
CA THR A 93 4.78 61.12 -28.33
C THR A 93 4.72 62.65 -28.18
N PRO A 94 3.98 63.22 -27.19
CA PRO A 94 2.63 62.94 -26.69
C PRO A 94 1.76 64.22 -26.60
N ASP A 95 0.43 64.11 -26.46
CA ASP A 95 -0.38 64.85 -25.47
C ASP A 95 -1.90 64.63 -25.66
N TYR A 96 -2.52 64.22 -24.55
CA TYR A 96 -3.94 64.22 -24.18
C TYR A 96 -5.06 64.51 -25.22
N ASN A 97 -5.92 63.49 -25.39
CA ASN A 97 -7.36 63.49 -25.74
C ASN A 97 -7.82 63.99 -27.14
N ARG A 98 -8.26 63.06 -28.02
CA ARG A 98 -9.46 63.13 -28.91
C ARG A 98 -9.65 61.88 -29.82
N TYR A 99 -10.90 61.42 -29.95
CA TYR A 99 -11.44 60.29 -30.75
C TYR A 99 -11.45 60.46 -32.29
N TRP A 100 -11.37 59.35 -33.07
CA TRP A 100 -11.71 59.22 -34.51
C TRP A 100 -12.74 58.07 -34.74
N ALA A 101 -13.66 58.18 -35.71
CA ALA A 101 -14.84 57.31 -35.94
C ALA A 101 -14.77 56.40 -37.21
N LEU A 102 -15.62 55.37 -37.31
CA LEU A 102 -15.75 54.37 -38.43
C LEU A 102 -17.20 54.25 -39.00
N GLU A 103 -17.37 53.83 -40.27
CA GLU A 103 -18.64 53.77 -41.06
C GLU A 103 -19.00 52.32 -41.55
N SER A 104 -20.30 52.04 -41.83
CA SER A 104 -21.15 50.79 -41.73
C SER A 104 -21.23 49.71 -42.86
N CYS A 105 -22.02 48.59 -42.67
CA CYS A 105 -22.97 47.85 -43.62
C CYS A 105 -23.62 46.52 -43.03
N GLU A 106 -24.57 45.77 -43.65
CA GLU A 106 -26.08 45.62 -43.52
C GLU A 106 -26.58 44.11 -43.72
N GLU A 107 -27.88 43.73 -43.51
CA GLU A 107 -28.54 42.43 -43.02
C GLU A 107 -29.40 41.49 -44.04
N PRO A 108 -30.28 40.45 -43.70
CA PRO A 108 -30.36 39.01 -44.23
C PRO A 108 -31.75 38.40 -44.71
N GLY A 109 -31.96 37.03 -44.82
CA GLY A 109 -33.31 36.35 -44.87
C GLY A 109 -33.54 34.80 -45.19
N GLN A 110 -34.30 34.08 -44.30
CA GLN A 110 -35.45 33.07 -44.32
C GLN A 110 -35.51 31.53 -44.81
N ALA A 111 -36.12 30.69 -43.92
CA ALA A 111 -36.56 29.22 -43.72
C ALA A 111 -37.30 28.32 -44.80
N PHE A 112 -37.49 26.95 -44.76
CA PHE A 112 -38.16 25.91 -43.86
C PHE A 112 -37.91 24.39 -44.35
N PRO A 113 -38.54 23.24 -43.88
CA PRO A 113 -38.48 22.41 -42.61
C PRO A 113 -38.50 20.81 -42.71
N LEU A 114 -38.44 20.09 -41.54
CA LEU A 114 -38.74 18.65 -41.15
C LEU A 114 -37.76 17.49 -41.55
N SER A 115 -37.50 16.37 -40.82
CA SER A 115 -37.87 15.79 -39.49
C SER A 115 -37.20 14.40 -39.25
N GLU A 116 -36.91 14.07 -37.98
CA GLU A 116 -36.67 12.74 -37.33
C GLU A 116 -35.25 12.06 -37.35
N ILE A 117 -34.79 11.67 -36.13
CA ILE A 117 -34.00 10.46 -35.70
C ILE A 117 -32.69 10.75 -34.89
N SER A 118 -32.39 9.87 -33.90
CA SER A 118 -31.43 9.97 -32.79
C SER A 118 -30.16 9.05 -32.82
N ASN A 119 -28.95 9.46 -32.36
CA ASN A 119 -27.73 8.73 -31.87
C ASN A 119 -26.50 9.59 -31.31
N PRO A 120 -25.79 9.23 -30.19
CA PRO A 120 -25.10 10.15 -29.24
C PRO A 120 -23.54 10.38 -29.22
N ASP A 121 -22.73 10.21 -30.29
CA ASP A 121 -21.24 10.11 -30.15
C ASP A 121 -20.35 11.24 -30.77
N TRP A 122 -20.32 12.47 -30.25
CA TRP A 122 -19.53 13.60 -30.84
C TRP A 122 -18.83 14.50 -29.78
N THR A 123 -17.64 15.06 -30.09
CA THR A 123 -16.89 16.01 -29.23
C THR A 123 -16.31 17.24 -29.98
N LEU A 124 -16.10 18.35 -29.24
CA LEU A 124 -15.71 19.69 -29.72
C LEU A 124 -14.27 20.05 -29.28
N ASP A 125 -13.34 20.24 -30.21
CA ASP A 125 -11.90 20.29 -29.88
C ASP A 125 -11.27 21.69 -29.68
N SER A 126 -12.05 22.77 -29.64
CA SER A 126 -11.72 24.03 -28.91
C SER A 126 -12.69 25.17 -29.20
N LEU A 127 -13.16 25.84 -28.13
CA LEU A 127 -13.87 27.12 -28.21
C LEU A 127 -13.28 28.08 -27.16
N TYR A 128 -12.65 29.16 -27.60
CA TYR A 128 -12.19 30.23 -26.71
C TYR A 128 -13.29 31.30 -26.56
N VAL A 129 -13.95 31.33 -25.41
CA VAL A 129 -14.92 32.38 -25.04
C VAL A 129 -14.33 33.27 -23.95
N ARG A 130 -14.43 34.58 -24.11
CA ARG A 130 -13.92 35.55 -23.13
C ARG A 130 -14.76 35.55 -21.86
N GLU A 131 -14.10 35.80 -20.73
CA GLU A 131 -14.68 35.92 -19.39
C GLU A 131 -15.93 36.83 -19.37
N GLY A 132 -17.06 36.31 -18.87
CA GLY A 132 -18.31 37.06 -18.71
C GLY A 132 -19.19 37.24 -19.95
N VAL A 133 -18.85 36.63 -21.10
CA VAL A 133 -19.74 36.62 -22.27
C VAL A 133 -20.52 35.32 -22.29
N GLY A 134 -21.84 35.42 -22.07
CA GLY A 134 -22.73 34.29 -22.30
C GLY A 134 -22.83 34.00 -23.80
N PHE A 135 -22.86 32.71 -24.15
CA PHE A 135 -22.98 32.28 -25.54
C PHE A 135 -24.13 31.30 -25.67
N GLN A 136 -24.72 31.29 -26.86
CA GLN A 136 -25.78 30.37 -27.21
C GLN A 136 -25.47 29.82 -28.61
N LEU A 137 -25.49 28.50 -28.73
CA LEU A 137 -25.21 27.84 -29.99
C LEU A 137 -26.44 27.95 -30.87
N TYR A 138 -26.25 28.42 -32.10
CA TYR A 138 -27.31 28.53 -33.08
C TYR A 138 -27.08 27.53 -34.20
N GLY A 139 -28.14 26.86 -34.59
CA GLY A 139 -28.13 26.03 -35.79
C GLY A 139 -27.92 26.86 -37.06
N PRO A 140 -27.71 26.21 -38.21
CA PRO A 140 -27.67 26.87 -39.53
C PRO A 140 -28.95 27.67 -39.86
N ASP A 141 -30.02 27.46 -39.10
CA ASP A 141 -31.35 28.06 -39.16
C ASP A 141 -31.61 29.15 -38.10
N GLU A 142 -30.57 29.62 -37.39
CA GLU A 142 -30.62 30.70 -36.39
C GLU A 142 -31.59 30.45 -35.21
N GLN A 143 -31.91 29.19 -34.91
CA GLN A 143 -32.58 28.79 -33.66
C GLN A 143 -31.57 28.33 -32.61
N PRO A 144 -31.75 28.67 -31.32
CA PRO A 144 -30.83 28.27 -30.27
C PRO A 144 -30.93 26.77 -29.99
N TYR A 145 -29.82 26.05 -30.10
CA TYR A 145 -29.63 24.71 -29.57
C TYR A 145 -29.28 24.80 -28.08
N GLY A 146 -30.19 24.40 -27.20
CA GLY A 146 -29.97 24.37 -25.74
C GLY A 146 -30.13 25.73 -25.02
N PRO A 147 -29.98 25.76 -23.68
CA PRO A 147 -30.14 26.98 -22.88
C PRO A 147 -28.99 27.98 -23.05
N TYR A 148 -29.25 29.27 -22.80
CA TYR A 148 -28.23 30.33 -22.78
C TYR A 148 -27.24 30.04 -21.64
N MET A 149 -25.95 29.97 -21.95
CA MET A 149 -24.91 29.61 -20.97
C MET A 149 -24.06 30.84 -20.64
N GLU A 150 -23.95 31.18 -19.36
CA GLU A 150 -22.99 32.19 -18.88
C GLU A 150 -21.58 31.59 -18.86
N GLY A 151 -20.61 32.23 -19.52
CA GLY A 151 -19.21 31.81 -19.43
C GLY A 151 -18.69 31.92 -17.99
N PRO A 152 -17.91 30.95 -17.48
CA PRO A 152 -17.40 31.01 -16.12
C PRO A 152 -16.47 32.21 -15.92
N LYS A 153 -16.41 32.72 -14.68
CA LYS A 153 -15.56 33.86 -14.29
C LYS A 153 -14.07 33.54 -14.26
N TYR A 154 -13.64 32.30 -14.48
CA TYR A 154 -12.22 31.93 -14.55
C TYR A 154 -12.03 30.73 -15.50
N VAL A 155 -11.06 30.80 -16.40
CA VAL A 155 -10.64 29.69 -17.29
C VAL A 155 -9.12 29.55 -17.22
N SER A 156 -8.63 28.40 -16.75
CA SER A 156 -7.25 27.95 -16.99
C SER A 156 -7.15 27.31 -18.38
N ILE A 157 -5.97 27.31 -18.97
CA ILE A 157 -5.72 27.04 -20.40
C ILE A 157 -5.97 25.55 -20.78
N ASP A 158 -6.31 24.66 -19.83
CA ASP A 158 -6.39 23.20 -20.07
C ASP A 158 -7.77 22.55 -19.81
N HIS A 159 -8.87 23.30 -19.83
CA HIS A 159 -10.20 22.67 -19.73
C HIS A 159 -10.79 22.34 -21.11
N TRP A 160 -10.87 21.04 -21.42
CA TRP A 160 -11.69 20.50 -22.50
C TRP A 160 -13.17 20.52 -22.06
N PHE A 161 -14.05 21.05 -22.91
CA PHE A 161 -15.50 20.97 -22.66
C PHE A 161 -16.09 19.83 -23.49
N TYR A 162 -16.59 18.79 -22.81
CA TYR A 162 -17.33 17.71 -23.44
C TYR A 162 -18.80 18.13 -23.58
N PHE A 163 -19.32 18.17 -24.81
CA PHE A 163 -20.74 18.43 -25.07
C PHE A 163 -21.32 17.23 -25.82
N PRO A 164 -22.39 16.57 -25.32
CA PRO A 164 -23.12 15.62 -26.13
C PRO A 164 -23.81 16.37 -27.27
N ALA A 165 -23.36 16.15 -28.51
CA ALA A 165 -24.00 16.79 -29.66
C ALA A 165 -25.37 16.13 -29.92
N PRO A 166 -26.42 16.93 -30.21
CA PRO A 166 -27.71 16.37 -30.59
C PRO A 166 -27.64 15.79 -32.00
N ASP A 167 -28.40 14.72 -32.17
CA ASP A 167 -28.36 13.83 -33.31
C ASP A 167 -28.81 14.51 -34.62
N GLY A 168 -28.02 14.32 -35.69
CA GLY A 168 -28.26 14.92 -37.01
C GLY A 168 -27.38 16.13 -37.34
N PHE A 169 -26.27 16.33 -36.62
CA PHE A 169 -25.22 17.24 -37.07
C PHE A 169 -24.67 16.77 -38.43
N GLU A 170 -24.70 17.61 -39.46
CA GLU A 170 -23.87 17.43 -40.66
C GLU A 170 -22.61 18.30 -40.54
N PRO A 171 -21.48 17.92 -41.17
CA PRO A 171 -20.30 18.77 -41.26
C PRO A 171 -20.69 20.15 -41.80
N GLY A 172 -20.55 21.17 -40.97
CA GLY A 172 -21.15 22.48 -41.22
C GLY A 172 -20.37 23.61 -40.58
N THR A 173 -20.61 24.81 -41.10
CA THR A 173 -20.08 26.04 -40.54
C THR A 173 -21.04 26.52 -39.45
N PHE A 174 -20.65 26.45 -38.18
CA PHE A 174 -21.48 26.92 -37.06
C PHE A 174 -21.17 28.37 -36.72
N PHE A 175 -22.20 29.14 -36.36
CA PHE A 175 -22.04 30.54 -35.98
C PHE A 175 -22.17 30.68 -34.46
N VAL A 176 -21.14 31.27 -33.85
CA VAL A 176 -21.22 31.71 -32.46
C VAL A 176 -21.57 33.19 -32.46
N HIS A 177 -22.80 33.53 -32.05
CA HIS A 177 -23.17 34.92 -31.82
C HIS A 177 -22.69 35.33 -30.43
N GLY A 178 -21.74 36.25 -30.38
CA GLY A 178 -21.42 36.96 -29.15
C GLY A 178 -22.61 37.85 -28.74
N GLY A 179 -22.88 37.95 -27.45
CA GLY A 179 -23.89 38.86 -26.93
C GLY A 179 -23.69 40.32 -27.39
N PRO A 180 -24.65 41.22 -27.07
CA PRO A 180 -24.71 42.56 -27.64
C PRO A 180 -23.40 43.33 -27.43
N GLY A 181 -22.65 43.59 -28.52
CA GLY A 181 -21.37 44.30 -28.50
C GLY A 181 -20.19 43.57 -29.17
N ALA A 182 -20.34 42.30 -29.58
CA ALA A 182 -19.31 41.59 -30.34
C ALA A 182 -19.31 41.99 -31.83
N LEU A 183 -18.16 42.39 -32.37
CA LEU A 183 -18.03 42.94 -33.73
C LEU A 183 -17.72 41.91 -34.84
N LYS A 184 -17.76 40.59 -34.59
CA LYS A 184 -17.61 39.56 -35.63
C LYS A 184 -18.31 38.26 -35.26
N ASP A 185 -18.99 37.67 -36.24
CA ASP A 185 -19.40 36.27 -36.23
C ASP A 185 -18.17 35.38 -36.41
N TYR A 186 -18.07 34.33 -35.60
CA TYR A 186 -17.05 33.30 -35.74
C TYR A 186 -17.70 32.05 -36.34
N SER A 187 -17.08 31.54 -37.40
CA SER A 187 -17.41 30.27 -38.03
C SER A 187 -16.52 29.16 -37.47
N ILE A 188 -17.11 28.17 -36.80
CA ILE A 188 -16.41 26.96 -36.37
C ILE A 188 -16.72 25.86 -37.38
N ILE A 189 -15.68 25.25 -37.91
CA ILE A 189 -15.79 24.09 -38.81
C ILE A 189 -15.24 22.90 -38.02
N ILE A 190 -16.13 21.94 -37.73
CA ILE A 190 -15.77 20.68 -37.07
C ILE A 190 -15.59 19.65 -38.19
N TYR A 191 -14.41 19.04 -38.26
CA TYR A 191 -14.13 17.93 -39.17
C TYR A 191 -14.19 16.62 -38.37
N PRO A 192 -14.74 15.52 -38.94
CA PRO A 192 -14.60 14.19 -38.32
C PRO A 192 -13.11 13.81 -38.23
N LYS A 193 -12.75 13.06 -37.19
CA LYS A 193 -11.39 12.52 -37.06
C LYS A 193 -11.14 11.62 -38.29
N PRO A 194 -10.07 11.85 -39.06
CA PRO A 194 -9.84 11.09 -40.30
C PRO A 194 -9.59 9.60 -40.04
N LEU A 195 -9.10 9.26 -38.83
CA LEU A 195 -8.84 7.90 -38.35
C LEU A 195 -9.29 7.78 -36.88
N GLU A 196 -10.02 6.71 -36.56
CA GLU A 196 -10.33 6.31 -35.18
C GLU A 196 -9.42 5.15 -34.74
N LEU A 197 -9.06 5.14 -33.46
CA LEU A 197 -8.22 4.12 -32.83
C LEU A 197 -8.78 3.82 -31.44
N THR A 198 -8.95 2.53 -31.14
CA THR A 198 -9.26 2.03 -29.79
C THR A 198 -8.32 0.88 -29.44
N VAL A 199 -8.08 0.71 -28.16
CA VAL A 199 -7.33 -0.42 -27.60
C VAL A 199 -8.12 -0.90 -26.41
N ASP A 200 -8.40 -2.20 -26.34
CA ASP A 200 -9.16 -2.81 -25.25
C ASP A 200 -8.45 -4.10 -24.81
N VAL A 201 -8.62 -4.51 -23.55
CA VAL A 201 -8.14 -5.81 -23.06
C VAL A 201 -9.23 -6.87 -23.27
N LEU A 202 -8.89 -7.97 -23.91
CA LEU A 202 -9.77 -9.13 -24.02
C LEU A 202 -9.95 -9.79 -22.66
N ASP A 203 -11.22 -10.04 -22.31
CA ASP A 203 -11.62 -10.68 -21.05
C ASP A 203 -11.04 -9.95 -19.81
N GLU A 204 -11.20 -8.63 -19.76
CA GLU A 204 -10.72 -7.71 -18.69
C GLU A 204 -10.72 -8.33 -17.28
N PRO A 205 -9.56 -8.81 -16.79
CA PRO A 205 -9.46 -9.29 -15.43
C PRO A 205 -9.42 -8.11 -14.46
N ASN A 206 -9.83 -8.33 -13.20
CA ASN A 206 -9.76 -7.29 -12.17
C ASN A 206 -8.32 -6.78 -11.94
N CYS A 207 -7.33 -7.66 -12.09
CA CYS A 207 -5.90 -7.36 -12.08
C CYS A 207 -5.12 -8.51 -12.75
N VAL A 208 -3.84 -8.30 -13.05
CA VAL A 208 -2.92 -9.30 -13.60
C VAL A 208 -1.68 -9.47 -12.72
N SER A 209 -1.13 -10.69 -12.66
CA SER A 209 0.12 -11.01 -11.95
C SER A 209 1.26 -11.29 -12.94
N PRO A 210 2.53 -11.26 -12.51
CA PRO A 210 3.62 -11.76 -13.33
C PRO A 210 3.33 -13.17 -13.87
N TYR A 211 3.76 -13.40 -15.10
CA TYR A 211 3.52 -14.60 -15.92
C TYR A 211 2.11 -14.74 -16.50
N ASP A 212 1.14 -13.92 -16.10
CA ASP A 212 -0.17 -13.86 -16.78
C ASP A 212 -0.04 -13.27 -18.19
N TYR A 213 -1.02 -13.57 -19.03
CA TYR A 213 -1.09 -13.04 -20.40
C TYR A 213 -2.13 -11.93 -20.49
N ILE A 214 -1.76 -10.83 -21.13
CA ILE A 214 -2.68 -9.77 -21.54
C ILE A 214 -2.88 -9.88 -23.05
N ASN A 215 -4.13 -9.88 -23.49
CA ASN A 215 -4.50 -9.90 -24.89
C ASN A 215 -5.14 -8.56 -25.25
N TYR A 216 -4.42 -7.69 -25.96
CA TYR A 216 -4.96 -6.43 -26.44
C TYR A 216 -5.66 -6.64 -27.78
N ILE A 217 -6.85 -6.05 -27.93
CA ILE A 217 -7.50 -5.82 -29.22
C ILE A 217 -7.29 -4.36 -29.59
N ILE A 218 -6.64 -4.14 -30.72
CA ILE A 218 -6.37 -2.81 -31.26
C ILE A 218 -7.23 -2.63 -32.51
N CYS A 219 -8.28 -1.81 -32.42
CA CYS A 219 -9.16 -1.55 -33.56
C CYS A 219 -8.89 -0.18 -34.16
N TYR A 220 -8.86 -0.12 -35.49
CA TYR A 220 -8.72 1.12 -36.24
C TYR A 220 -9.80 1.23 -37.32
N THR A 221 -10.32 2.44 -37.50
CA THR A 221 -11.39 2.72 -38.48
C THR A 221 -11.04 3.96 -39.30
N PRO A 222 -10.81 3.82 -40.62
CA PRO A 222 -10.63 4.96 -41.51
C PRO A 222 -12.01 5.55 -41.82
N VAL A 223 -12.27 6.80 -41.44
CA VAL A 223 -13.63 7.36 -41.48
C VAL A 223 -13.95 8.02 -42.82
N ASP A 224 -13.01 8.74 -43.46
CA ASP A 224 -13.39 9.56 -44.63
C ASP A 224 -12.30 9.82 -45.71
N CYS A 225 -11.02 9.54 -45.46
CA CYS A 225 -9.94 9.82 -46.43
C CYS A 225 -9.05 8.61 -46.75
N GLU A 226 -8.30 8.71 -47.85
CA GLU A 226 -7.22 7.77 -48.14
C GLU A 226 -6.03 8.07 -47.21
N HIS A 227 -5.56 7.06 -46.48
CA HIS A 227 -4.34 7.11 -45.70
C HIS A 227 -3.27 6.36 -46.47
N THR A 228 -2.15 7.02 -46.78
CA THR A 228 -1.01 6.33 -47.38
C THR A 228 0.00 5.91 -46.32
N ALA A 229 0.55 4.71 -46.51
CA ALA A 229 1.53 4.11 -45.61
C ALA A 229 1.13 4.10 -44.12
N LEU A 230 -0.13 3.79 -43.81
CA LEU A 230 -0.59 3.67 -42.42
C LEU A 230 0.23 2.61 -41.67
N GLN A 231 0.62 2.95 -40.45
CA GLN A 231 1.26 2.07 -39.50
C GLN A 231 0.54 2.12 -38.16
N ILE A 232 0.43 0.97 -37.51
CA ILE A 232 0.04 0.85 -36.11
C ILE A 232 1.28 0.44 -35.34
N ILE A 233 1.69 1.24 -34.38
CA ILE A 233 2.88 1.06 -33.55
C ILE A 233 2.38 0.89 -32.12
N ASP A 234 2.52 -0.30 -31.58
CA ASP A 234 2.29 -0.55 -30.17
C ASP A 234 3.63 -0.37 -29.42
N HIS A 235 3.64 0.52 -28.43
CA HIS A 235 4.75 0.78 -27.53
C HIS A 235 4.54 -0.02 -26.25
N LEU A 236 5.15 -1.20 -26.20
CA LEU A 236 5.01 -2.10 -25.09
C LEU A 236 5.69 -1.51 -23.84
N PRO A 237 5.01 -1.49 -22.69
CA PRO A 237 5.61 -1.07 -21.43
C PRO A 237 6.68 -2.07 -20.98
N THR A 238 7.60 -1.66 -20.12
CA THR A 238 8.70 -2.52 -19.61
C THR A 238 8.24 -3.73 -18.82
N GLU A 239 7.02 -3.68 -18.31
CA GLU A 239 6.34 -4.62 -17.42
C GLU A 239 5.80 -5.85 -18.17
N VAL A 240 5.90 -5.88 -19.50
CA VAL A 240 5.42 -6.99 -20.32
C VAL A 240 6.47 -7.42 -21.35
N ASP A 241 6.45 -8.69 -21.73
CA ASP A 241 7.24 -9.23 -22.83
C ASP A 241 6.33 -9.58 -24.02
N PHE A 242 6.78 -9.27 -25.23
CA PHE A 242 6.04 -9.63 -26.45
C PHE A 242 5.95 -11.15 -26.63
N VAL A 243 4.74 -11.67 -26.85
CA VAL A 243 4.51 -13.10 -27.11
C VAL A 243 4.14 -13.35 -28.57
N ASN A 244 3.05 -12.75 -29.05
CA ASN A 244 2.61 -12.90 -30.43
C ASN A 244 1.70 -11.74 -30.89
N ALA A 245 1.44 -11.70 -32.19
CA ALA A 245 0.51 -10.76 -32.83
C ALA A 245 -0.32 -11.47 -33.89
N ILE A 246 -1.59 -11.06 -34.07
CA ILE A 246 -2.49 -11.59 -35.08
C ILE A 246 -3.16 -10.42 -35.83
N PRO A 247 -3.03 -10.36 -37.17
CA PRO A 247 -2.15 -11.18 -38.00
C PRO A 247 -0.66 -10.85 -37.73
N ASP A 248 0.19 -11.88 -37.81
CA ASP A 248 1.65 -11.74 -37.68
C ASP A 248 2.27 -11.21 -38.98
N THR A 249 1.94 -9.97 -39.32
CA THR A 249 2.42 -9.27 -40.52
C THR A 249 3.32 -8.08 -40.17
N GLY A 250 3.46 -7.76 -38.89
CA GLY A 250 4.29 -6.68 -38.39
C GLY A 250 5.73 -7.11 -38.07
N VAL A 251 6.42 -6.24 -37.33
CA VAL A 251 7.81 -6.46 -36.87
C VAL A 251 7.91 -6.03 -35.42
N TYR A 252 8.43 -6.93 -34.57
CA TYR A 252 8.84 -6.60 -33.22
C TYR A 252 10.28 -6.05 -33.20
N ASP A 253 10.48 -4.91 -32.54
CA ASP A 253 11.78 -4.30 -32.27
C ASP A 253 12.10 -4.40 -30.77
N PRO A 254 12.98 -5.31 -30.34
CA PRO A 254 13.31 -5.49 -28.93
C PRO A 254 14.12 -4.31 -28.35
N CYS A 255 14.78 -3.50 -29.17
CA CYS A 255 15.56 -2.36 -28.67
C CYS A 255 14.69 -1.17 -28.28
N ASN A 256 13.60 -0.96 -29.03
CA ASN A 256 12.64 0.12 -28.77
C ASN A 256 11.40 -0.37 -28.01
N HIS A 257 11.30 -1.68 -27.80
CA HIS A 257 10.16 -2.34 -27.17
C HIS A 257 8.83 -2.02 -27.87
N THR A 258 8.81 -2.16 -29.20
CA THR A 258 7.64 -1.84 -30.03
C THR A 258 7.28 -2.96 -30.98
N TYR A 259 5.99 -3.18 -31.20
CA TYR A 259 5.50 -3.98 -32.33
C TYR A 259 4.85 -3.06 -33.38
N THR A 260 5.23 -3.19 -34.64
CA THR A 260 4.71 -2.31 -35.71
C THR A 260 4.06 -3.11 -36.83
N TRP A 261 2.77 -2.86 -37.09
CA TRP A 261 2.09 -3.30 -38.30
C TRP A 261 2.18 -2.26 -39.40
N TYR A 262 2.66 -2.66 -40.57
CA TYR A 262 2.70 -1.83 -41.78
C TYR A 262 1.50 -2.15 -42.67
N LEU A 263 0.40 -1.42 -42.48
CA LEU A 263 -0.87 -1.68 -43.16
C LEU A 263 -0.91 -1.15 -44.59
N GLY A 264 -0.06 -0.15 -44.89
CA GLY A 264 0.07 0.42 -46.23
C GLY A 264 -1.06 1.40 -46.55
N ASP A 265 -1.47 1.44 -47.81
CA ASP A 265 -2.48 2.39 -48.26
C ASP A 265 -3.89 1.85 -47.99
N ILE A 266 -4.68 2.58 -47.21
CA ILE A 266 -6.04 2.19 -46.86
C ILE A 266 -7.03 3.33 -47.10
N THR A 267 -8.28 2.98 -47.37
CA THR A 267 -9.35 3.93 -47.67
C THR A 267 -10.63 3.43 -47.00
N GLY A 268 -11.39 4.34 -46.37
CA GLY A 268 -12.72 4.16 -45.75
C GLY A 268 -13.32 2.74 -45.64
N GLY A 269 -13.75 2.33 -44.45
CA GLY A 269 -14.37 1.02 -44.24
C GLY A 269 -14.79 0.73 -42.80
N ASP A 270 -15.27 -0.50 -42.57
CA ASP A 270 -15.61 -1.00 -41.23
C ASP A 270 -14.35 -1.08 -40.33
N PRO A 271 -14.50 -1.03 -38.99
CA PRO A 271 -13.40 -1.23 -38.06
C PRO A 271 -12.64 -2.53 -38.36
N ASN A 272 -11.30 -2.44 -38.38
CA ASN A 272 -10.42 -3.61 -38.46
C ASN A 272 -9.66 -3.71 -37.15
N CYS A 273 -9.52 -4.93 -36.64
CA CYS A 273 -8.87 -5.16 -35.35
C CYS A 273 -7.65 -6.06 -35.50
N LEU A 274 -6.66 -5.82 -34.64
CA LEU A 274 -5.39 -6.52 -34.54
C LEU A 274 -5.28 -7.04 -33.10
N ASP A 275 -4.88 -8.29 -32.93
CA ASP A 275 -4.68 -8.88 -31.61
C ASP A 275 -3.19 -8.85 -31.27
N LEU A 276 -2.86 -8.46 -30.04
CA LEU A 276 -1.51 -8.47 -29.50
C LEU A 276 -1.53 -9.22 -28.17
N THR A 277 -0.80 -10.33 -28.09
CA THR A 277 -0.61 -11.04 -26.82
C THR A 277 0.76 -10.68 -26.24
N VAL A 278 0.75 -10.27 -24.98
CA VAL A 278 1.94 -10.02 -24.17
C VAL A 278 1.87 -10.84 -22.89
N GLN A 279 3.02 -11.12 -22.28
CA GLN A 279 3.10 -11.77 -20.98
C GLN A 279 3.64 -10.77 -19.96
N VAL A 280 2.99 -10.63 -18.81
CA VAL A 280 3.46 -9.78 -17.71
C VAL A 280 4.76 -10.35 -17.16
N ASN A 281 5.78 -9.52 -16.96
CA ASN A 281 7.06 -9.93 -16.40
C ASN A 281 7.23 -9.42 -14.95
N ARG A 282 8.33 -9.80 -14.30
CA ARG A 282 8.59 -9.48 -12.89
C ARG A 282 8.94 -8.02 -12.60
N HIS A 283 9.02 -7.16 -13.62
CA HIS A 283 9.16 -5.72 -13.40
C HIS A 283 7.82 -5.03 -13.12
N ALA A 284 6.69 -5.72 -13.36
CA ALA A 284 5.36 -5.22 -13.02
C ALA A 284 5.26 -4.95 -11.51
N ARG A 285 4.95 -3.69 -11.16
CA ARG A 285 4.84 -3.25 -9.77
C ARG A 285 3.43 -3.54 -9.24
N PRO A 286 3.28 -4.23 -8.11
CA PRO A 286 1.98 -4.51 -7.51
C PRO A 286 1.21 -3.21 -7.23
N LEU A 287 -0.11 -3.25 -7.38
CA LEU A 287 -1.02 -2.11 -7.20
C LEU A 287 -0.81 -0.90 -8.12
N GLU A 288 0.16 -0.96 -9.04
CA GLU A 288 0.31 0.02 -10.11
C GLU A 288 -0.40 -0.45 -11.39
N GLN A 289 -0.47 0.42 -12.39
CA GLN A 289 -1.09 0.12 -13.67
C GLN A 289 -0.01 -0.08 -14.75
N ILE A 290 -0.14 -1.15 -15.52
CA ILE A 290 0.55 -1.32 -16.78
C ILE A 290 -0.16 -0.44 -17.81
N VAL A 291 0.53 0.58 -18.31
CA VAL A 291 -0.03 1.51 -19.31
C VAL A 291 0.49 1.12 -20.69
N ASN A 292 -0.33 0.41 -21.47
CA ASN A 292 -0.02 0.16 -22.86
C ASN A 292 -0.30 1.42 -23.70
N LYS A 293 0.55 1.72 -24.69
CA LYS A 293 0.40 2.89 -25.56
C LYS A 293 0.46 2.49 -27.02
N VAL A 294 -0.61 2.77 -27.75
CA VAL A 294 -0.69 2.49 -29.19
C VAL A 294 -0.76 3.78 -29.99
N GLU A 295 0.05 3.85 -31.03
CA GLU A 295 0.11 4.95 -31.99
C GLU A 295 -0.34 4.47 -33.37
N ALA A 296 -1.24 5.21 -34.02
CA ALA A 296 -1.60 5.02 -35.41
C ALA A 296 -1.15 6.23 -36.24
N ALA A 297 -0.27 6.01 -37.20
CA ALA A 297 0.40 7.07 -37.96
C ALA A 297 0.32 6.84 -39.47
N SER A 298 -0.11 7.85 -40.22
CA SER A 298 -0.10 7.90 -41.69
C SER A 298 0.42 9.25 -42.19
N ASP A 299 0.45 9.43 -43.51
CA ASP A 299 0.70 10.71 -44.17
C ASP A 299 -0.23 11.87 -43.76
N THR A 300 -1.42 11.57 -43.25
CA THR A 300 -2.52 12.52 -43.01
C THR A 300 -3.07 12.50 -41.59
N SER A 301 -2.65 11.54 -40.76
CA SER A 301 -3.17 11.39 -39.39
C SER A 301 -2.13 10.84 -38.42
N LEU A 302 -2.23 11.26 -37.16
CA LEU A 302 -1.50 10.72 -36.01
C LEU A 302 -2.45 10.64 -34.81
N MET A 303 -2.67 9.43 -34.31
CA MET A 303 -3.54 9.14 -33.17
C MET A 303 -2.77 8.33 -32.12
N ILE A 304 -3.00 8.62 -30.85
CA ILE A 304 -2.41 7.89 -29.73
C ILE A 304 -3.55 7.50 -28.78
N PHE A 305 -3.55 6.25 -28.35
CA PHE A 305 -4.46 5.71 -27.36
C PHE A 305 -3.66 4.97 -26.28
N THR A 306 -4.17 4.95 -25.05
CA THR A 306 -3.56 4.25 -23.93
C THR A 306 -4.59 3.37 -23.26
N GLU A 307 -4.15 2.20 -22.82
CA GLU A 307 -4.97 1.23 -22.09
C GLU A 307 -4.27 0.84 -20.80
N GLU A 308 -5.00 0.83 -19.69
CA GLU A 308 -4.46 0.64 -18.35
C GLU A 308 -4.89 -0.73 -17.82
N THR A 309 -3.96 -1.51 -17.28
CA THR A 309 -4.25 -2.80 -16.64
C THR A 309 -3.65 -2.84 -15.25
N LEU A 310 -4.48 -3.05 -14.22
CA LEU A 310 -4.03 -3.09 -12.82
C LEU A 310 -3.19 -4.34 -12.53
N VAL A 311 -2.08 -4.18 -11.80
CA VAL A 311 -1.28 -5.29 -11.28
C VAL A 311 -1.81 -5.73 -9.91
N CYS A 312 -1.95 -7.04 -9.71
CA CYS A 312 -2.41 -7.59 -8.44
C CYS A 312 -1.41 -7.31 -7.29
N PRO A 313 -1.87 -7.31 -6.02
CA PRO A 313 -0.97 -7.36 -4.88
C PRO A 313 0.06 -8.50 -4.98
N CYS A 314 1.14 -8.42 -4.20
CA CYS A 314 2.12 -9.50 -4.13
C CYS A 314 1.44 -10.82 -3.73
N GLY A 315 1.67 -11.86 -4.53
CA GLY A 315 1.38 -13.26 -4.20
C GLY A 315 2.68 -14.07 -4.14
N ASP A 316 2.61 -15.37 -4.41
CA ASP A 316 3.74 -16.30 -4.23
C ASP A 316 4.76 -16.32 -5.40
N TYR A 317 4.87 -15.22 -6.16
CA TYR A 317 5.72 -15.15 -7.38
C TYR A 317 7.06 -14.42 -7.20
N GLY A 318 7.34 -13.90 -6.00
CA GLY A 318 8.63 -13.29 -5.65
C GLY A 318 9.71 -14.33 -5.45
N ASP A 319 10.95 -13.99 -5.80
CA ASP A 319 12.10 -14.86 -5.48
C ASP A 319 12.59 -14.60 -4.05
N ILE A 320 13.23 -15.61 -3.46
CA ILE A 320 13.99 -15.47 -2.20
C ILE A 320 15.45 -15.20 -2.54
N ILE A 321 16.00 -14.14 -1.95
CA ILE A 321 17.39 -13.71 -2.11
C ILE A 321 18.11 -13.84 -0.76
N PHE A 322 19.18 -14.62 -0.72
CA PHE A 322 19.96 -14.87 0.49
C PHE A 322 21.14 -13.90 0.63
N VAL A 323 21.33 -13.38 1.84
CA VAL A 323 22.43 -12.49 2.22
C VAL A 323 23.13 -13.02 3.45
N ASP A 324 24.45 -13.15 3.39
CA ASP A 324 25.26 -13.68 4.48
C ASP A 324 26.64 -12.99 4.45
N ILE A 325 26.96 -12.23 5.50
CA ILE A 325 28.23 -11.50 5.59
C ILE A 325 29.44 -12.43 5.63
N ASP A 326 29.28 -13.67 6.07
CA ASP A 326 30.30 -14.70 6.14
C ASP A 326 30.40 -15.53 4.85
N ALA A 327 29.51 -15.29 3.87
CA ALA A 327 29.57 -15.92 2.56
C ALA A 327 30.93 -15.71 1.86
N ASP A 328 31.44 -16.80 1.27
CA ASP A 328 32.69 -16.86 0.50
C ASP A 328 32.47 -17.34 -0.94
N ALA A 329 31.24 -17.26 -1.44
CA ALA A 329 30.84 -17.68 -2.76
C ALA A 329 31.70 -17.02 -3.86
N THR A 330 32.20 -17.83 -4.79
CA THR A 330 33.00 -17.33 -5.92
C THR A 330 32.18 -16.60 -6.99
N ASP A 331 30.88 -16.86 -7.03
CA ASP A 331 29.90 -16.28 -7.96
C ASP A 331 28.57 -16.08 -7.19
N PRO A 332 28.50 -15.04 -6.34
CA PRO A 332 27.31 -14.79 -5.53
C PRO A 332 26.15 -14.35 -6.43
N ASN A 333 25.01 -15.03 -6.29
CA ASN A 333 23.78 -14.74 -7.03
C ASN A 333 22.54 -14.68 -6.13
N GLY A 334 22.70 -14.97 -4.84
CA GLY A 334 21.65 -14.89 -3.84
C GLY A 334 20.59 -15.99 -3.94
N SER A 335 20.74 -17.03 -4.76
CA SER A 335 19.68 -18.06 -4.92
C SER A 335 19.64 -19.14 -3.84
N THR A 336 20.69 -19.23 -3.01
CA THR A 336 20.82 -20.17 -1.89
C THR A 336 21.77 -19.57 -0.85
N TRP A 337 21.79 -20.07 0.38
CA TRP A 337 22.80 -19.68 1.36
C TRP A 337 24.26 -19.87 0.88
N GLN A 338 24.56 -20.94 0.12
CA GLN A 338 25.91 -21.17 -0.40
C GLN A 338 26.31 -20.22 -1.54
N THR A 339 25.33 -19.56 -2.18
CA THR A 339 25.54 -18.54 -3.22
C THR A 339 25.07 -17.16 -2.79
N ALA A 340 24.88 -16.96 -1.48
CA ALA A 340 24.38 -15.73 -0.89
C ALA A 340 25.24 -14.51 -1.26
N TYR A 341 24.61 -13.35 -1.31
CA TYR A 341 25.34 -12.09 -1.42
C TYR A 341 26.05 -11.77 -0.11
N LYS A 342 27.31 -11.35 -0.20
CA LYS A 342 28.06 -10.89 0.97
C LYS A 342 27.59 -9.52 1.49
N TYR A 343 27.07 -8.68 0.59
CA TYR A 343 26.65 -7.32 0.90
C TYR A 343 25.15 -7.18 0.66
N LEU A 344 24.42 -6.69 1.67
CA LEU A 344 22.98 -6.45 1.58
C LEU A 344 22.62 -5.50 0.42
N GLN A 345 23.47 -4.50 0.15
CA GLN A 345 23.22 -3.57 -0.96
C GLN A 345 23.21 -4.25 -2.34
N ASP A 346 24.00 -5.31 -2.54
CA ASP A 346 24.03 -6.04 -3.80
C ASP A 346 22.72 -6.81 -3.99
N ALA A 347 22.20 -7.42 -2.92
CA ALA A 347 20.90 -8.09 -2.92
C ALA A 347 19.75 -7.11 -3.16
N LEU A 348 19.74 -5.96 -2.48
CA LEU A 348 18.74 -4.90 -2.69
C LEU A 348 18.76 -4.36 -4.13
N THR A 349 19.94 -4.32 -4.77
CA THR A 349 20.08 -3.90 -6.17
C THR A 349 19.57 -4.97 -7.14
N ALA A 350 19.68 -6.25 -6.78
CA ALA A 350 19.22 -7.37 -7.59
C ALA A 350 17.72 -7.66 -7.44
N ALA A 351 17.12 -7.28 -6.31
CA ALA A 351 15.72 -7.53 -5.99
C ALA A 351 14.77 -6.84 -6.96
N LEU A 352 13.74 -7.58 -7.37
CA LEU A 352 12.59 -7.11 -8.13
C LEU A 352 11.38 -6.96 -7.19
N PRO A 353 10.29 -6.31 -7.66
CA PRO A 353 9.07 -6.21 -6.87
C PRO A 353 8.59 -7.55 -6.31
N CYS A 354 8.13 -7.52 -5.06
CA CYS A 354 7.65 -8.67 -4.29
C CYS A 354 8.73 -9.70 -3.87
N ASP A 355 10.00 -9.52 -4.21
CA ASP A 355 11.06 -10.41 -3.72
C ASP A 355 11.24 -10.30 -2.20
N GLU A 356 11.72 -11.41 -1.62
CA GLU A 356 12.13 -11.48 -0.23
C GLU A 356 13.65 -11.53 -0.14
N ILE A 357 14.22 -10.83 0.84
CA ILE A 357 15.63 -10.90 1.17
C ILE A 357 15.78 -11.45 2.58
N TRP A 358 16.38 -12.63 2.69
CA TRP A 358 16.67 -13.29 3.96
C TRP A 358 18.12 -13.01 4.33
N VAL A 359 18.32 -12.43 5.52
CA VAL A 359 19.62 -11.90 5.95
C VAL A 359 20.09 -12.68 7.17
N ALA A 360 21.24 -13.35 7.03
CA ALA A 360 21.88 -14.07 8.12
C ALA A 360 22.43 -13.12 9.19
N ASP A 361 22.68 -13.66 10.37
CA ASP A 361 23.25 -12.95 11.52
C ASP A 361 24.54 -12.20 11.17
N GLY A 362 24.80 -11.14 11.94
CA GLY A 362 25.99 -10.31 11.78
C GLY A 362 25.69 -8.84 11.47
N GLU A 363 26.76 -8.07 11.30
CA GLU A 363 26.70 -6.61 11.21
C GLU A 363 26.91 -6.12 9.77
N TYR A 364 25.85 -5.65 9.13
CA TYR A 364 25.83 -5.14 7.76
C TYR A 364 25.97 -3.62 7.76
N LYS A 365 27.02 -3.15 7.08
CA LYS A 365 27.33 -1.73 6.92
C LYS A 365 27.10 -1.29 5.49
N GLN A 366 26.61 -0.08 5.35
CA GLN A 366 26.47 0.56 4.06
C GLN A 366 27.86 0.80 3.44
N SER A 367 27.93 0.67 2.11
CA SER A 367 29.17 0.89 1.36
C SER A 367 29.37 2.34 0.91
N ASP A 368 28.33 3.16 1.06
CA ASP A 368 28.28 4.60 0.79
C ASP A 368 27.45 5.29 1.91
N PRO A 369 27.37 6.63 1.97
CA PRO A 369 26.57 7.31 3.00
C PRO A 369 25.05 7.29 2.71
N ASN A 370 24.60 6.59 1.66
CA ASN A 370 23.19 6.46 1.36
C ASN A 370 22.61 5.29 2.16
N ALA A 371 21.38 5.46 2.62
CA ALA A 371 20.63 4.43 3.35
C ALA A 371 20.55 3.10 2.56
N PHE A 372 20.32 1.99 3.27
CA PHE A 372 19.81 0.76 2.63
C PHE A 372 18.45 1.06 2.03
N GLN A 373 18.42 1.30 0.72
CA GLN A 373 17.21 1.67 0.01
C GLN A 373 16.46 0.42 -0.44
N LEU A 374 15.22 0.28 0.03
CA LEU A 374 14.36 -0.83 -0.36
C LEU A 374 13.63 -0.50 -1.65
N GLY A 375 13.66 -1.45 -2.59
CA GLY A 375 12.88 -1.38 -3.82
C GLY A 375 11.38 -1.60 -3.58
N HIS A 376 10.59 -1.39 -4.63
CA HIS A 376 9.14 -1.49 -4.61
C HIS A 376 8.64 -2.81 -4.01
N SER A 377 7.92 -2.78 -2.87
CA SER A 377 7.37 -3.98 -2.22
C SER A 377 8.39 -5.11 -1.96
N VAL A 378 9.66 -4.76 -1.79
CA VAL A 378 10.72 -5.69 -1.34
C VAL A 378 10.60 -5.90 0.16
N ARG A 379 10.70 -7.15 0.59
CA ARG A 379 10.55 -7.57 1.99
C ARG A 379 11.88 -8.07 2.51
N ILE A 380 12.34 -7.55 3.63
CA ILE A 380 13.61 -7.96 4.25
C ILE A 380 13.35 -8.58 5.61
N TYR A 381 14.01 -9.71 5.88
CA TYR A 381 13.88 -10.49 7.10
C TYR A 381 15.27 -10.79 7.67
N GLY A 382 15.52 -10.41 8.91
CA GLY A 382 16.70 -10.78 9.71
C GLY A 382 16.37 -11.94 10.66
N GLY A 383 17.40 -12.50 11.29
CA GLY A 383 17.25 -13.59 12.27
C GLY A 383 17.64 -14.98 11.79
N PHE A 384 18.33 -15.08 10.66
CA PHE A 384 18.77 -16.36 10.10
C PHE A 384 20.19 -16.71 10.56
N ILE A 385 20.49 -18.00 10.69
CA ILE A 385 21.86 -18.49 10.91
C ILE A 385 22.67 -18.42 9.61
N GLY A 386 22.03 -18.71 8.47
CA GLY A 386 22.70 -18.73 7.17
C GLY A 386 23.75 -19.85 7.00
N GLY A 387 24.68 -19.66 6.05
CA GLY A 387 25.70 -20.65 5.73
C GLY A 387 25.18 -21.97 5.12
N PRO A 388 26.03 -23.02 4.99
CA PRO A 388 25.68 -24.23 4.26
C PRO A 388 24.55 -25.09 4.85
N THR A 389 24.17 -24.82 6.09
CA THR A 389 23.09 -25.48 6.85
C THR A 389 22.03 -24.48 7.32
N GLY A 390 21.97 -23.31 6.67
CA GLY A 390 20.96 -22.31 6.98
C GLY A 390 19.55 -22.81 6.65
N GLU A 391 18.59 -22.12 7.23
CA GLU A 391 17.15 -22.38 7.21
C GLU A 391 16.60 -22.37 5.79
N ASP A 392 15.67 -23.27 5.46
CA ASP A 392 14.98 -23.27 4.16
C ASP A 392 13.56 -22.69 4.24
N ASN A 393 13.14 -22.30 5.45
CA ASN A 393 11.86 -21.67 5.73
C ASN A 393 12.03 -20.39 6.56
N ARG A 394 11.30 -19.32 6.19
CA ARG A 394 11.34 -18.02 6.90
C ARG A 394 10.92 -18.13 8.36
N TYR A 395 10.04 -19.08 8.66
CA TYR A 395 9.46 -19.31 9.98
C TYR A 395 10.44 -19.97 10.98
N GLU A 396 11.50 -20.61 10.47
CA GLU A 396 12.56 -21.21 11.28
C GLU A 396 13.49 -20.17 11.92
N ARG A 397 13.54 -18.95 11.35
CA ARG A 397 14.42 -17.87 11.83
C ARG A 397 14.14 -17.52 13.30
N ASN A 398 15.16 -17.08 14.03
CA ASN A 398 15.04 -16.54 15.37
C ASN A 398 15.74 -15.18 15.41
N TRP A 399 14.96 -14.10 15.29
CA TRP A 399 15.47 -12.73 15.22
C TRP A 399 16.02 -12.21 16.54
N PHE A 400 15.71 -12.86 17.66
CA PHE A 400 16.23 -12.48 18.96
C PHE A 400 17.63 -13.05 19.20
N ASP A 401 17.84 -14.33 18.86
CA ASP A 401 19.12 -15.03 19.06
C ASP A 401 20.11 -14.84 17.90
N ASN A 402 19.64 -14.86 16.66
CA ASN A 402 20.48 -14.71 15.47
C ASN A 402 20.50 -13.23 15.02
N GLU A 403 21.06 -12.38 15.88
CA GLU A 403 20.98 -10.93 15.71
C GLU A 403 21.55 -10.45 14.37
N THR A 404 20.69 -9.80 13.58
CA THR A 404 21.06 -9.17 12.31
C THR A 404 21.08 -7.65 12.47
N ILE A 405 22.25 -7.04 12.38
CA ILE A 405 22.46 -5.63 12.71
C ILE A 405 22.64 -4.82 11.42
N LEU A 406 21.76 -3.85 11.18
CA LEU A 406 21.92 -2.81 10.17
C LEU A 406 22.55 -1.57 10.82
N ASN A 407 23.76 -1.22 10.39
CA ASN A 407 24.51 -0.12 10.99
C ASN A 407 24.79 0.99 9.96
N GLY A 408 24.25 2.19 10.22
CA GLY A 408 24.41 3.40 9.41
C GLY A 408 25.74 4.14 9.60
N GLN A 409 26.64 3.66 10.45
CA GLN A 409 27.95 4.27 10.65
C GLN A 409 28.82 4.16 9.38
N PHE A 410 29.19 5.31 8.82
CA PHE A 410 30.04 5.43 7.63
C PHE A 410 31.32 6.24 7.94
N GLY A 411 32.40 5.53 8.29
CA GLY A 411 33.67 6.17 8.64
C GLY A 411 33.60 6.89 9.99
N GLU A 412 33.83 8.21 10.00
CA GLU A 412 33.66 9.06 11.19
C GLU A 412 32.26 9.72 11.27
N ASP A 413 31.46 9.60 10.21
CA ASP A 413 30.12 10.16 10.09
C ASP A 413 29.07 9.03 10.14
N ASN A 414 27.81 9.41 10.29
CA ASN A 414 26.65 8.51 10.19
C ASN A 414 25.87 8.84 8.91
N ALA A 415 25.24 7.84 8.31
CA ALA A 415 24.25 8.04 7.28
C ALA A 415 23.07 8.85 7.83
N ASP A 416 22.38 9.61 6.96
CA ASP A 416 21.17 10.33 7.38
C ASP A 416 20.11 9.34 7.88
N TYR A 417 19.94 8.22 7.17
CA TYR A 417 19.04 7.14 7.58
C TYR A 417 19.72 5.77 7.42
N VAL A 418 19.39 4.79 8.26
CA VAL A 418 19.92 3.42 8.10
C VAL A 418 19.14 2.68 7.00
N VAL A 419 17.82 2.76 7.04
CA VAL A 419 16.90 2.19 6.05
C VAL A 419 16.07 3.30 5.43
N GLY A 420 16.03 3.36 4.11
CA GLY A 420 15.20 4.28 3.35
C GLY A 420 14.09 3.54 2.61
N ILE A 421 12.87 4.07 2.67
CA ILE A 421 11.72 3.56 1.95
C ILE A 421 10.98 4.76 1.37
N SER A 422 11.01 4.91 0.05
CA SER A 422 10.50 6.09 -0.65
C SER A 422 9.72 5.73 -1.91
N ASP A 423 8.96 4.64 -1.86
CA ASP A 423 8.22 4.09 -3.00
C ASP A 423 6.70 4.07 -2.75
N ALA A 424 5.99 4.96 -3.42
CA ALA A 424 4.56 5.12 -3.23
C ALA A 424 3.82 3.83 -3.60
N ASN A 425 2.98 3.34 -2.68
CA ASN A 425 2.18 2.11 -2.81
C ASN A 425 2.97 0.79 -2.66
N GLY A 426 4.22 0.84 -2.19
CA GLY A 426 4.96 -0.36 -1.80
C GLY A 426 4.53 -0.92 -0.43
N PHE A 427 4.41 -2.25 -0.32
CA PHE A 427 4.26 -2.98 0.94
C PHE A 427 5.59 -3.55 1.40
N ASN A 428 6.53 -2.66 1.70
CA ASN A 428 7.83 -3.08 2.20
C ASN A 428 7.70 -3.69 3.59
N VAL A 429 8.45 -4.75 3.86
CA VAL A 429 8.56 -5.35 5.19
C VAL A 429 9.98 -5.16 5.68
N VAL A 430 10.14 -4.67 6.90
CA VAL A 430 11.40 -4.64 7.65
C VAL A 430 11.18 -5.39 8.94
N ASP A 431 11.73 -6.61 9.03
CA ASP A 431 11.42 -7.49 10.16
C ASP A 431 12.64 -8.21 10.73
N GLY A 432 12.81 -8.16 12.06
CA GLY A 432 13.82 -8.94 12.78
C GLY A 432 15.24 -8.35 12.73
N PHE A 433 15.38 -7.02 12.69
CA PHE A 433 16.67 -6.35 12.65
C PHE A 433 16.96 -5.54 13.92
N THR A 434 18.23 -5.47 14.29
CA THR A 434 18.76 -4.39 15.12
C THR A 434 19.20 -3.24 14.21
N ILE A 435 18.63 -2.04 14.35
CA ILE A 435 18.87 -0.90 13.45
C ILE A 435 19.45 0.27 14.24
N LYS A 436 20.67 0.71 13.88
CA LYS A 436 21.37 1.77 14.60
C LYS A 436 22.30 2.65 13.78
N GLY A 437 22.61 3.82 14.33
CA GLY A 437 23.61 4.74 13.77
C GLY A 437 23.09 5.62 12.63
N GLY A 438 21.78 5.90 12.58
CA GLY A 438 21.17 6.88 11.68
C GLY A 438 21.15 8.27 12.31
N ASN A 439 21.68 9.28 11.59
CA ASN A 439 21.77 10.65 12.10
C ASN A 439 20.40 11.34 12.20
N ILE A 440 19.50 11.06 11.26
CA ILE A 440 18.12 11.55 11.26
C ILE A 440 17.17 10.43 11.67
N ALA A 441 17.29 9.24 11.08
CA ALA A 441 16.41 8.12 11.44
C ALA A 441 17.06 6.73 11.33
N GLY A 442 16.57 5.76 12.11
CA GLY A 442 16.82 4.35 11.87
C GLY A 442 16.12 3.92 10.58
N ILE A 443 14.81 4.12 10.51
CA ILE A 443 13.97 3.88 9.34
C ILE A 443 13.33 5.19 8.89
N TYR A 444 13.50 5.55 7.62
CA TYR A 444 12.84 6.70 7.00
C TYR A 444 11.82 6.24 5.95
N CYS A 445 10.57 6.67 6.14
CA CYS A 445 9.43 6.33 5.31
C CYS A 445 8.86 7.59 4.66
N ASP A 446 8.86 7.69 3.33
CA ASP A 446 8.30 8.83 2.57
C ASP A 446 7.21 8.38 1.59
N ASP A 447 5.96 8.78 1.85
CA ASP A 447 4.77 8.48 1.01
C ASP A 447 4.51 6.97 0.78
N VAL A 448 4.79 6.14 1.79
CA VAL A 448 4.77 4.66 1.75
C VAL A 448 3.81 4.04 2.77
N SER A 449 3.61 2.71 2.72
CA SER A 449 2.85 1.91 3.70
C SER A 449 3.64 0.68 4.18
N PRO A 450 4.74 0.84 4.91
CA PRO A 450 5.60 -0.28 5.28
C PRO A 450 5.07 -1.02 6.51
N ILE A 451 5.45 -2.28 6.62
CA ILE A 451 5.29 -3.12 7.81
C ILE A 451 6.65 -3.21 8.50
N VAL A 452 6.72 -2.84 9.76
CA VAL A 452 7.92 -2.81 10.59
C VAL A 452 7.66 -3.67 11.83
N GLY A 453 8.26 -4.86 11.87
CA GLY A 453 7.98 -5.90 12.86
C GLY A 453 9.23 -6.40 13.59
N HIS A 454 9.16 -6.68 14.89
CA HIS A 454 10.22 -7.43 15.59
C HIS A 454 11.62 -6.80 15.52
N ASN A 455 11.73 -5.47 15.41
CA ASN A 455 13.01 -4.77 15.30
C ASN A 455 13.45 -4.19 16.65
N LYS A 456 14.77 -4.13 16.87
CA LYS A 456 15.44 -3.38 17.95
C LYS A 456 16.06 -2.11 17.36
N ILE A 457 15.38 -0.97 17.45
CA ILE A 457 15.76 0.28 16.80
C ILE A 457 16.34 1.25 17.84
N THR A 458 17.64 1.53 17.75
CA THR A 458 18.39 2.24 18.80
C THR A 458 19.52 3.11 18.29
N ASP A 459 19.97 4.08 19.11
CA ASP A 459 21.07 5.00 18.78
C ASP A 459 20.86 5.76 17.45
N ASN A 460 19.64 6.24 17.19
CA ASN A 460 19.30 7.07 16.03
C ASN A 460 18.72 8.43 16.45
N GLY A 461 18.65 9.38 15.52
CA GLY A 461 17.85 10.61 15.72
C GLY A 461 16.39 10.26 15.99
N THR A 462 15.71 9.64 15.03
CA THR A 462 14.38 9.06 15.21
C THR A 462 14.44 7.55 14.99
N GLY A 463 13.73 6.73 15.75
CA GLY A 463 13.62 5.30 15.46
C GLY A 463 12.96 5.06 14.10
N ILE A 464 11.69 5.46 13.96
CA ILE A 464 10.93 5.42 12.71
C ILE A 464 10.39 6.81 12.37
N TYR A 465 10.84 7.37 11.25
CA TYR A 465 10.39 8.67 10.74
C TYR A 465 9.42 8.47 9.58
N CYS A 466 8.21 8.99 9.73
CA CYS A 466 7.11 8.86 8.77
C CYS A 466 6.73 10.20 8.15
N ASN A 467 7.12 10.43 6.90
CA ASN A 467 6.78 11.60 6.12
C ASN A 467 5.65 11.30 5.13
N ARG A 468 4.48 11.92 5.32
CA ARG A 468 3.29 11.71 4.47
C ARG A 468 2.94 10.24 4.26
N THR A 469 3.28 9.40 5.22
CA THR A 469 3.06 7.96 5.18
C THR A 469 1.55 7.68 5.16
N LYS A 470 1.15 6.65 4.41
CA LYS A 470 -0.25 6.25 4.29
C LYS A 470 -0.60 5.30 5.43
N GLU A 471 -0.26 4.03 5.31
CA GLU A 471 -0.66 2.98 6.26
C GLU A 471 0.58 2.27 6.84
N LEU A 472 1.34 2.94 7.72
CA LEU A 472 2.40 2.27 8.48
C LEU A 472 1.77 1.20 9.39
N VAL A 473 2.38 0.01 9.44
CA VAL A 473 2.12 -0.98 10.49
C VAL A 473 3.41 -1.20 11.28
N ALA A 474 3.49 -0.67 12.50
CA ALA A 474 4.61 -0.88 13.42
C ALA A 474 4.16 -1.79 14.57
N LYS A 475 4.67 -3.03 14.60
CA LYS A 475 4.30 -4.04 15.61
C LYS A 475 5.50 -4.70 16.27
N ASN A 476 5.38 -5.01 17.56
CA ASN A 476 6.35 -5.85 18.27
C ASN A 476 7.80 -5.33 18.19
N ASN A 477 8.01 -4.01 18.15
CA ASN A 477 9.35 -3.41 18.08
C ASN A 477 9.81 -2.89 19.45
N TRP A 478 11.11 -2.92 19.69
CA TRP A 478 11.79 -2.12 20.70
C TRP A 478 12.35 -0.86 20.06
N LEU A 479 11.88 0.31 20.50
CA LEU A 479 12.33 1.62 20.02
C LEU A 479 12.93 2.38 21.19
N TYR A 480 14.25 2.32 21.34
CA TYR A 480 14.91 2.79 22.55
C TYR A 480 16.20 3.56 22.31
N LYS A 481 16.49 4.54 23.18
CA LYS A 481 17.68 5.42 23.07
C LYS A 481 17.83 6.14 21.72
N ASN A 482 16.71 6.42 21.06
CA ASN A 482 16.68 7.38 19.96
C ASN A 482 16.39 8.78 20.53
N ASP A 483 16.44 9.86 19.74
CA ASP A 483 15.84 11.12 20.21
C ASP A 483 14.32 10.99 20.25
N TYR A 484 13.71 10.50 19.18
CA TYR A 484 12.29 10.14 19.11
C TYR A 484 12.10 8.66 18.82
N GLY A 485 11.14 7.98 19.46
CA GLY A 485 10.77 6.62 19.08
C GLY A 485 10.14 6.57 17.68
N LEU A 486 8.97 7.19 17.51
CA LEU A 486 8.33 7.42 16.22
C LEU A 486 8.04 8.92 16.01
N TYR A 487 8.25 9.39 14.77
CA TYR A 487 7.92 10.74 14.35
C TYR A 487 6.99 10.70 13.14
N PHE A 488 5.84 11.36 13.22
CA PHE A 488 4.87 11.48 12.14
C PHE A 488 4.79 12.92 11.62
N GLU A 489 5.24 13.12 10.39
CA GLU A 489 5.15 14.38 9.63
C GLU A 489 4.04 14.27 8.58
N SER A 490 2.85 14.80 8.90
CA SER A 490 1.72 14.87 7.97
C SER A 490 1.28 13.53 7.35
N PRO A 491 1.15 12.42 8.11
CA PRO A 491 0.61 11.16 7.58
C PRO A 491 -0.74 11.40 6.90
N THR A 492 -0.93 10.74 5.76
CA THR A 492 -2.11 10.93 4.90
C THR A 492 -3.18 9.88 5.13
N ASP A 493 -2.85 8.77 5.81
CA ASP A 493 -3.80 7.74 6.23
C ASP A 493 -3.49 7.27 7.66
N VAL A 494 -4.28 6.31 8.17
CA VAL A 494 -4.18 5.80 9.53
C VAL A 494 -3.05 4.78 9.65
N ALA A 495 -2.03 5.12 10.45
CA ALA A 495 -1.02 4.15 10.88
C ALA A 495 -1.51 3.29 12.05
N LEU A 496 -1.04 2.05 12.13
CA LEU A 496 -1.23 1.13 13.24
C LEU A 496 0.09 0.97 14.01
N VAL A 497 0.11 1.37 15.28
CA VAL A 497 1.25 1.21 16.19
C VAL A 497 0.79 0.33 17.35
N ARG A 498 1.20 -0.94 17.37
CA ARG A 498 0.69 -1.91 18.36
C ARG A 498 1.79 -2.74 18.99
N ASN A 499 1.67 -3.11 20.27
CA ASN A 499 2.60 -4.02 20.92
C ASN A 499 4.07 -3.53 20.82
N ASN A 500 4.34 -2.23 20.91
CA ASN A 500 5.72 -1.74 20.85
C ASN A 500 6.20 -1.35 22.25
N THR A 501 7.45 -1.63 22.56
CA THR A 501 8.13 -1.07 23.73
C THR A 501 8.94 0.13 23.28
N ILE A 502 8.53 1.32 23.72
CA ILE A 502 9.11 2.60 23.33
C ILE A 502 9.70 3.21 24.59
N ALA A 503 11.01 3.11 24.76
CA ALA A 503 11.65 3.36 26.04
C ALA A 503 12.94 4.20 25.95
N ASP A 504 13.28 4.97 26.98
CA ASP A 504 14.56 5.68 27.09
C ASP A 504 14.94 6.58 25.90
N ASN A 505 13.96 7.08 25.14
CA ASN A 505 14.24 8.03 24.06
C ASN A 505 14.53 9.44 24.63
N ASN A 506 15.50 10.16 24.07
CA ASN A 506 16.03 11.43 24.62
C ASN A 506 15.04 12.60 24.56
N GLU A 507 14.00 12.52 23.74
CA GLU A 507 12.92 13.50 23.66
C GLU A 507 11.56 12.86 23.99
N MET A 508 10.99 12.08 23.08
CA MET A 508 9.63 11.54 23.23
C MET A 508 9.50 10.14 22.63
N GLY A 509 8.52 9.38 23.12
CA GLY A 509 8.16 8.11 22.51
C GLY A 509 7.53 8.30 21.13
N ILE A 510 6.45 9.08 21.03
CA ILE A 510 5.77 9.38 19.76
C ILE A 510 5.49 10.87 19.60
N TYR A 511 5.88 11.43 18.46
CA TYR A 511 5.54 12.80 18.10
C TYR A 511 4.74 12.85 16.79
N LEU A 512 3.48 13.26 16.86
CA LEU A 512 2.66 13.61 15.70
C LEU A 512 2.64 15.14 15.55
N GLU A 513 3.29 15.65 14.50
CA GLU A 513 3.36 17.09 14.23
C GLU A 513 2.01 17.63 13.73
N ALA A 514 1.46 16.97 12.71
CA ALA A 514 0.18 17.25 12.06
C ALA A 514 -0.20 16.04 11.20
N GLY A 515 -1.46 15.90 10.79
CA GLY A 515 -1.91 14.86 9.86
C GLY A 515 -2.99 13.95 10.46
N THR A 516 -3.14 12.76 9.87
CA THR A 516 -4.03 11.71 10.38
C THR A 516 -3.44 11.09 11.65
N GLU A 517 -4.27 10.89 12.66
CA GLU A 517 -3.83 10.31 13.93
C GLU A 517 -3.63 8.79 13.82
N PRO A 518 -2.51 8.23 14.34
CA PRO A 518 -2.30 6.79 14.37
C PRO A 518 -3.22 6.11 15.40
N VAL A 519 -3.58 4.86 15.14
CA VAL A 519 -4.17 3.97 16.15
C VAL A 519 -3.02 3.35 16.94
N ILE A 520 -2.94 3.70 18.23
CA ILE A 520 -1.90 3.23 19.15
C ILE A 520 -2.54 2.33 20.21
N SER A 521 -2.09 1.08 20.32
CA SER A 521 -2.54 0.19 21.41
C SER A 521 -1.46 -0.74 21.93
N ASN A 522 -1.63 -1.27 23.14
CA ASN A 522 -0.72 -2.27 23.74
C ASN A 522 0.75 -1.85 23.74
N CYS A 523 1.04 -0.55 23.85
CA CYS A 523 2.41 -0.08 23.86
C CYS A 523 2.88 0.19 25.29
N ILE A 524 4.19 0.11 25.52
CA ILE A 524 4.81 0.60 26.75
C ILE A 524 5.60 1.87 26.42
N PHE A 525 5.32 2.95 27.16
CA PHE A 525 6.08 4.19 27.14
C PHE A 525 6.75 4.41 28.50
N SER A 526 8.09 4.40 28.55
CA SER A 526 8.86 4.47 29.80
C SER A 526 10.23 5.15 29.60
N GLY A 527 10.79 5.80 30.60
CA GLY A 527 12.16 6.31 30.61
C GLY A 527 12.39 7.57 29.77
N HIS A 528 11.33 8.19 29.22
CA HIS A 528 11.44 9.46 28.48
C HIS A 528 11.67 10.64 29.45
N PRO A 529 12.33 11.73 29.00
CA PRO A 529 12.50 12.92 29.82
C PRO A 529 11.16 13.46 30.35
N GLU A 530 11.15 13.87 31.61
CA GLU A 530 9.98 14.41 32.32
C GLU A 530 9.32 15.54 31.51
N ASP A 531 8.24 15.29 30.76
CA ASP A 531 7.22 16.29 30.33
C ASP A 531 6.05 15.66 29.52
N CYS A 532 6.27 14.63 28.68
CA CYS A 532 5.21 13.78 28.07
C CYS A 532 5.79 12.66 27.18
N ASP A 533 5.17 11.46 27.20
CA ASP A 533 5.58 10.32 26.37
C ASP A 533 5.18 10.44 24.90
N MET A 534 4.07 11.12 24.64
CA MET A 534 3.48 11.26 23.32
C MET A 534 2.96 12.67 23.11
N VAL A 535 2.97 13.18 21.86
CA VAL A 535 2.34 14.45 21.47
C VAL A 535 1.50 14.26 20.22
N GLY A 536 0.34 14.92 20.20
CA GLY A 536 -0.55 14.96 19.02
C GLY A 536 -1.43 13.73 18.83
N CYS A 537 -1.24 12.68 19.63
CA CYS A 537 -1.96 11.41 19.53
C CYS A 537 -2.33 10.85 20.91
N TYR A 538 -3.18 9.82 20.94
CA TYR A 538 -3.57 9.08 22.14
C TYR A 538 -3.45 7.57 21.93
N ALA A 539 -3.17 6.85 23.01
CA ALA A 539 -3.14 5.40 23.03
C ALA A 539 -4.34 4.81 23.76
N THR A 540 -4.60 3.52 23.54
CA THR A 540 -5.48 2.68 24.37
C THR A 540 -4.72 1.45 24.84
N TYR A 541 -5.17 0.81 25.93
CA TYR A 541 -4.57 -0.42 26.46
C TYR A 541 -3.03 -0.37 26.54
N SER A 542 -2.46 0.75 26.96
CA SER A 542 -1.01 1.02 26.95
C SER A 542 -0.52 1.51 28.31
N TYR A 543 0.73 1.19 28.63
CA TYR A 543 1.42 1.75 29.80
C TYR A 543 2.03 3.10 29.44
N ILE A 544 1.67 4.14 30.18
CA ILE A 544 2.10 5.52 29.91
C ILE A 544 2.65 6.13 31.19
N GLU A 545 3.96 6.30 31.28
CA GLU A 545 4.65 6.90 32.44
C GLU A 545 4.24 8.37 32.64
N TYR A 546 4.23 9.15 31.57
CA TYR A 546 3.94 10.57 31.55
C TYR A 546 2.82 10.90 30.54
N PRO A 547 1.55 10.66 30.90
CA PRO A 547 0.42 10.96 30.02
C PRO A 547 0.27 12.48 29.80
N ILE A 548 -0.17 12.89 28.60
CA ILE A 548 -0.66 14.27 28.40
C ILE A 548 -1.95 14.43 29.22
N VAL A 549 -1.81 15.02 30.40
CA VAL A 549 -2.95 15.31 31.26
C VAL A 549 -3.70 16.52 30.70
N PHE A 550 -4.86 16.31 30.04
CA PHE A 550 -5.73 17.39 29.53
C PHE A 550 -6.44 18.20 30.62
N ASP A 551 -6.57 17.66 31.84
CA ASP A 551 -7.03 18.40 33.01
C ASP A 551 -6.19 18.05 34.25
N PRO A 552 -5.30 18.94 34.72
CA PRO A 552 -4.48 18.70 35.91
C PRO A 552 -5.30 18.58 37.21
N ASN A 553 -6.63 18.70 37.16
CA ASN A 553 -7.54 18.49 38.28
C ASN A 553 -8.39 17.20 38.17
N ALA A 554 -8.26 16.42 37.10
CA ALA A 554 -8.90 15.12 36.99
C ALA A 554 -8.18 14.13 37.94
N THR A 555 -8.96 13.45 38.80
CA THR A 555 -8.44 12.42 39.70
C THR A 555 -9.33 11.17 39.65
N PRO A 556 -8.82 10.03 39.14
CA PRO A 556 -7.56 9.91 38.40
C PRO A 556 -7.61 10.73 37.09
N PRO A 557 -6.46 11.14 36.53
CA PRO A 557 -6.42 11.72 35.20
C PRO A 557 -7.09 10.75 34.22
N ASP A 558 -7.95 11.27 33.35
CA ASP A 558 -8.51 10.49 32.25
C ASP A 558 -7.38 10.24 31.26
N ILE A 559 -6.79 9.05 31.33
CA ILE A 559 -5.65 8.64 30.51
C ILE A 559 -6.07 7.87 29.27
N GLY A 560 -7.37 7.71 29.01
CA GLY A 560 -7.88 6.88 27.92
C GLY A 560 -8.25 5.46 28.35
N GLU A 561 -8.92 4.74 27.45
CA GLU A 561 -9.42 3.39 27.70
C GLU A 561 -8.29 2.37 27.85
N GLY A 562 -8.39 1.50 28.85
CA GLY A 562 -7.45 0.40 29.07
C GLY A 562 -6.04 0.80 29.50
N ASN A 563 -5.70 2.09 29.48
CA ASN A 563 -4.35 2.55 29.78
C ASN A 563 -3.99 2.41 31.25
N ILE A 564 -2.70 2.18 31.51
CA ILE A 564 -2.10 2.14 32.83
C ILE A 564 -1.29 3.42 33.01
N TRP A 565 -1.58 4.16 34.09
CA TRP A 565 -0.72 5.27 34.48
C TRP A 565 0.55 4.72 35.11
N GLY A 566 1.67 4.94 34.45
CA GLY A 566 2.97 4.51 34.92
C GLY A 566 3.47 5.33 36.11
N ASP A 567 4.16 4.64 37.02
CA ASP A 567 4.96 5.27 38.06
C ASP A 567 6.42 4.90 37.78
N PRO A 568 7.35 5.88 37.63
CA PRO A 568 8.78 5.66 37.40
C PRO A 568 9.46 4.71 38.40
N ASN A 569 8.81 4.42 39.54
CA ASN A 569 9.33 3.53 40.57
C ASN A 569 8.89 2.07 40.42
N TYR A 570 7.99 1.73 39.50
CA TYR A 570 7.67 0.34 39.20
C TYR A 570 8.75 -0.27 38.31
N ILE A 571 9.07 -1.53 38.59
CA ILE A 571 9.95 -2.33 37.74
C ILE A 571 9.06 -2.89 36.63
N LEU A 572 9.37 -2.53 35.38
CA LEU A 572 8.66 -3.03 34.20
C LEU A 572 9.46 -4.10 33.47
N PHE A 573 10.78 -3.92 33.43
CA PHE A 573 11.68 -4.69 32.58
C PHE A 573 12.70 -5.46 33.41
N LEU A 574 13.14 -6.59 32.86
CA LEU A 574 14.10 -7.50 33.47
C LEU A 574 15.45 -6.82 33.74
N ASP A 575 16.00 -6.09 32.76
CA ASP A 575 17.28 -5.40 32.88
C ASP A 575 17.42 -4.23 31.89
N GLU A 576 16.60 -3.20 32.06
CA GLU A 576 16.63 -1.94 31.29
C GLU A 576 18.03 -1.31 31.24
N ALA A 577 18.83 -1.45 32.31
CA ALA A 577 20.17 -0.88 32.36
C ALA A 577 21.17 -1.50 31.36
N ASN A 578 20.84 -2.69 30.84
CA ASN A 578 21.61 -3.41 29.82
C ASN A 578 20.80 -3.63 28.52
N ASP A 579 19.78 -2.81 28.29
CA ASP A 579 18.96 -2.78 27.06
C ASP A 579 18.11 -4.04 26.86
N ASP A 580 17.79 -4.72 27.96
CA ASP A 580 16.85 -5.85 27.98
C ASP A 580 15.49 -5.38 28.46
N TYR A 581 14.61 -5.08 27.50
CA TYR A 581 13.26 -4.59 27.72
C TYR A 581 12.20 -5.71 27.72
N ARG A 582 12.62 -6.96 27.93
CA ARG A 582 11.68 -8.03 28.28
C ARG A 582 11.06 -7.74 29.64
N LEU A 583 9.81 -8.16 29.84
CA LEU A 583 9.04 -7.85 31.02
C LEU A 583 9.62 -8.53 32.26
N ASP A 584 9.67 -7.79 33.37
CA ASP A 584 9.97 -8.36 34.68
C ASP A 584 8.77 -9.20 35.15
N PRO A 585 8.97 -10.33 35.86
CA PRO A 585 7.88 -11.15 36.40
C PRO A 585 6.87 -10.44 37.29
N CYS A 586 7.21 -9.26 37.82
CA CYS A 586 6.31 -8.41 38.63
C CYS A 586 5.75 -7.21 37.85
N SER A 587 5.96 -7.15 36.54
CA SER A 587 5.48 -6.07 35.70
C SER A 587 3.96 -6.02 35.69
N ILE A 588 3.41 -4.81 35.76
CA ILE A 588 1.96 -4.59 35.68
C ILE A 588 1.44 -4.60 34.23
N CYS A 589 2.35 -4.78 33.26
CA CYS A 589 2.03 -4.85 31.84
C CYS A 589 1.68 -6.28 31.39
N ILE A 590 1.92 -7.28 32.25
CA ILE A 590 1.58 -8.68 32.03
C ILE A 590 0.05 -8.83 32.06
N ASP A 591 -0.50 -9.55 31.08
CA ASP A 591 -1.91 -9.82 30.80
C ASP A 591 -2.77 -8.54 30.82
N ALA A 592 -2.21 -7.42 30.34
CA ALA A 592 -2.79 -6.10 30.49
C ALA A 592 -3.25 -5.45 29.17
N GLY A 593 -2.89 -5.99 28.02
CA GLY A 593 -3.22 -5.43 26.70
C GLY A 593 -4.68 -5.65 26.25
N ASP A 594 -5.05 -5.16 25.07
CA ASP A 594 -6.42 -5.18 24.56
C ASP A 594 -6.94 -6.61 24.36
N PRO A 595 -7.97 -7.06 25.11
CA PRO A 595 -8.48 -8.43 25.05
C PRO A 595 -9.24 -8.75 23.76
N GLU A 596 -9.63 -7.74 22.96
CA GLU A 596 -10.45 -7.93 21.76
C GLU A 596 -9.64 -7.87 20.44
N GLY A 597 -8.31 -7.75 20.53
CA GLY A 597 -7.44 -7.69 19.37
C GLY A 597 -7.23 -9.05 18.70
N ASP A 598 -6.83 -9.04 17.42
CA ASP A 598 -6.41 -10.23 16.69
C ASP A 598 -4.89 -10.43 16.85
N TYR A 599 -4.50 -11.53 17.50
CA TYR A 599 -3.12 -11.85 17.86
C TYR A 599 -2.71 -13.28 17.52
N GLY A 600 -3.63 -14.16 17.12
CA GLY A 600 -3.40 -15.61 17.10
C GLY A 600 -2.26 -16.06 16.18
N ALA A 601 -1.96 -15.30 15.13
CA ALA A 601 -0.85 -15.59 14.23
C ALA A 601 0.41 -14.77 14.50
N GLU A 602 0.43 -13.92 15.54
CA GLU A 602 1.54 -13.03 15.83
C GLU A 602 2.55 -13.65 16.79
N ARG A 603 3.80 -13.23 16.65
CA ARG A 603 4.89 -13.49 17.58
C ARG A 603 5.35 -12.19 18.21
N ASP A 604 5.99 -12.27 19.35
CA ASP A 604 6.57 -11.13 20.05
C ASP A 604 8.05 -10.93 19.66
N ILE A 605 8.77 -10.08 20.39
CA ILE A 605 10.17 -9.75 20.10
C ILE A 605 11.15 -10.92 20.28
N ASP A 606 10.83 -11.94 21.07
CA ASP A 606 11.67 -13.12 21.31
C ASP A 606 11.00 -14.45 20.92
N LYS A 607 10.01 -14.35 20.02
CA LYS A 607 9.37 -15.44 19.28
C LYS A 607 8.40 -16.29 20.12
N HIS A 608 7.93 -15.80 21.25
CA HIS A 608 6.77 -16.35 21.93
C HIS A 608 5.47 -15.95 21.23
N PHE A 609 4.40 -16.70 21.51
CA PHE A 609 3.05 -16.34 21.09
C PHE A 609 2.60 -15.05 21.78
N ARG A 610 1.74 -14.26 21.13
CA ARG A 610 1.20 -12.99 21.67
C ARG A 610 0.03 -13.15 22.63
N VAL A 611 -0.37 -14.37 22.95
CA VAL A 611 -1.49 -14.64 23.88
C VAL A 611 -1.06 -15.79 24.76
N LEU A 612 -0.49 -15.45 25.91
CA LEU A 612 -0.11 -16.39 26.96
C LEU A 612 -0.85 -16.02 28.26
N ASP A 613 -0.80 -16.91 29.26
CA ASP A 613 -1.19 -16.58 30.63
C ASP A 613 0.06 -16.22 31.42
N GLY A 614 0.51 -14.97 31.28
CA GLY A 614 1.78 -14.52 31.86
C GLY A 614 1.74 -14.44 33.39
N ASN A 615 0.57 -14.30 34.00
CA ASN A 615 0.41 -14.16 35.45
C ASN A 615 0.02 -15.47 36.18
N GLY A 616 -0.42 -16.48 35.44
CA GLY A 616 -0.76 -17.81 35.95
C GLY A 616 -2.13 -17.88 36.63
N ASP A 617 -3.11 -17.09 36.17
CA ASP A 617 -4.49 -17.09 36.69
C ASP A 617 -5.52 -17.77 35.77
N ASP A 618 -5.03 -18.49 34.76
CA ASP A 618 -5.78 -19.20 33.72
C ASP A 618 -6.61 -18.25 32.80
N ASP A 619 -6.28 -16.95 32.74
CA ASP A 619 -6.90 -15.95 31.85
C ASP A 619 -5.89 -15.43 30.82
N GLN A 620 -5.70 -16.18 29.73
CA GLN A 620 -4.77 -15.82 28.66
C GLN A 620 -5.10 -14.46 28.05
N ARG A 621 -4.14 -13.54 28.06
CA ARG A 621 -4.33 -12.20 27.53
C ARG A 621 -3.00 -11.60 27.12
N VAL A 622 -3.00 -10.93 25.97
CA VAL A 622 -1.80 -10.26 25.46
C VAL A 622 -1.19 -9.27 26.46
N ASP A 623 0.13 -9.22 26.50
CA ASP A 623 0.88 -8.23 27.27
C ASP A 623 0.91 -6.86 26.58
N MET A 624 1.06 -5.80 27.38
CA MET A 624 1.47 -4.52 26.82
C MET A 624 2.96 -4.56 26.48
N GLY A 625 3.35 -3.97 25.35
CA GLY A 625 4.72 -3.93 24.88
C GLY A 625 5.02 -5.00 23.84
N ALA A 626 6.29 -5.04 23.40
CA ALA A 626 6.75 -5.93 22.35
C ALA A 626 7.14 -7.33 22.82
N ASP A 627 7.31 -7.50 24.12
CA ASP A 627 7.54 -8.78 24.77
C ASP A 627 6.20 -9.36 25.22
N GLU A 628 6.05 -10.67 25.14
CA GLU A 628 5.02 -11.43 25.85
C GLU A 628 5.72 -12.25 26.94
N TYR A 629 5.42 -11.94 28.19
CA TYR A 629 6.01 -12.62 29.32
C TYR A 629 5.52 -14.07 29.37
N CYS A 630 6.39 -14.97 28.95
CA CYS A 630 6.17 -16.39 29.13
C CYS A 630 6.61 -16.83 30.54
N ASN A 631 5.65 -17.31 31.33
CA ASN A 631 5.88 -17.83 32.68
C ASN A 631 5.83 -19.36 32.76
N GLU A 632 5.56 -20.02 31.64
CA GLU A 632 5.43 -21.48 31.57
C GLU A 632 6.75 -22.07 32.03
N GLY A 633 6.73 -22.69 33.21
CA GLY A 633 7.93 -23.10 33.94
C GLY A 633 8.77 -24.13 33.17
N TYR A 634 9.82 -24.63 33.81
CA TYR A 634 10.71 -25.63 33.21
C TYR A 634 10.20 -27.07 33.35
N ASP A 635 9.14 -27.30 34.12
CA ASP A 635 8.66 -28.64 34.46
C ASP A 635 7.13 -28.65 34.42
N ASN A 636 6.54 -29.62 33.73
CA ASN A 636 5.13 -29.99 33.84
C ASN A 636 5.06 -31.47 34.24
N TYR A 637 4.18 -31.82 35.19
CA TYR A 637 4.07 -33.21 35.63
C TYR A 637 3.47 -34.13 34.55
N ALA A 638 2.77 -33.57 33.57
CA ALA A 638 2.24 -34.30 32.42
C ALA A 638 3.27 -34.49 31.28
N ASP A 639 4.41 -33.80 31.31
CA ASP A 639 5.55 -34.05 30.40
C ASP A 639 6.38 -35.18 30.98
N PHE A 640 5.97 -36.41 30.67
CA PHE A 640 6.58 -37.62 31.21
C PHE A 640 7.92 -37.92 30.54
N ASN A 641 8.02 -37.61 29.25
CA ASN A 641 9.20 -37.94 28.45
C ASN A 641 10.31 -36.87 28.57
N LEU A 642 9.99 -35.73 29.20
CA LEU A 642 10.87 -34.60 29.52
C LEU A 642 11.50 -33.99 28.27
N ASP A 643 10.70 -33.82 27.23
CA ASP A 643 11.09 -33.11 26.01
C ASP A 643 10.51 -31.69 25.93
N ASP A 644 10.05 -31.16 27.06
CA ASP A 644 9.62 -29.78 27.27
C ASP A 644 8.31 -29.44 26.53
N ILE A 645 7.51 -30.45 26.19
CA ILE A 645 6.17 -30.35 25.62
C ILE A 645 5.32 -31.52 26.13
N VAL A 646 4.01 -31.30 26.33
CA VAL A 646 3.04 -32.37 26.59
C VAL A 646 2.34 -32.69 25.27
N ASP A 647 2.70 -33.83 24.67
CA ASP A 647 2.18 -34.24 23.37
C ASP A 647 1.82 -35.73 23.30
N GLU A 648 1.72 -36.26 22.08
CA GLU A 648 1.42 -37.67 21.84
C GLU A 648 2.39 -38.65 22.50
N LEU A 649 3.66 -38.28 22.68
CA LEU A 649 4.67 -39.15 23.27
C LEU A 649 4.38 -39.36 24.75
N ASP A 650 3.95 -38.32 25.45
CA ASP A 650 3.54 -38.42 26.86
C ASP A 650 2.25 -39.22 27.02
N LEU A 651 1.28 -39.02 26.11
CA LEU A 651 0.04 -39.82 26.14
C LEU A 651 0.32 -41.31 25.95
N ILE A 652 1.30 -41.66 25.12
CA ILE A 652 1.72 -43.06 24.94
C ILE A 652 2.32 -43.62 26.23
N GLU A 653 3.14 -42.85 26.95
CA GLU A 653 3.68 -43.27 28.25
C GLU A 653 2.58 -43.41 29.31
N PHE A 654 1.68 -42.44 29.40
CA PHE A 654 0.53 -42.46 30.31
C PHE A 654 -0.38 -43.67 30.09
N ALA A 655 -0.74 -43.95 28.84
CA ALA A 655 -1.62 -45.06 28.49
C ALA A 655 -1.02 -46.43 28.85
N ALA A 656 0.32 -46.55 28.92
CA ALA A 656 0.98 -47.80 29.30
C ALA A 656 0.77 -48.17 30.79
N GLU A 657 0.50 -47.17 31.65
CA GLU A 657 0.28 -47.35 33.09
C GLU A 657 -1.20 -47.25 33.49
N TRP A 658 -2.10 -47.18 32.50
CA TRP A 658 -3.55 -47.05 32.67
C TRP A 658 -4.14 -48.14 33.57
N LEU A 659 -4.96 -47.74 34.55
CA LEU A 659 -5.64 -48.59 35.53
C LEU A 659 -4.72 -49.40 36.44
N THR A 660 -3.46 -48.99 36.60
CA THR A 660 -2.55 -49.56 37.61
C THR A 660 -2.65 -48.83 38.94
N ASP A 661 -2.32 -49.50 40.04
CA ASP A 661 -2.31 -48.91 41.38
C ASP A 661 -1.05 -49.25 42.19
N SER A 662 -0.90 -48.59 43.35
CA SER A 662 0.28 -48.80 44.23
C SER A 662 0.51 -50.23 44.77
N ASP A 663 -0.45 -51.15 44.61
CA ASP A 663 -0.29 -52.58 44.93
C ASP A 663 0.29 -53.38 43.73
N ASP A 664 0.35 -52.81 42.52
CA ASP A 664 0.85 -53.47 41.31
C ASP A 664 2.39 -53.50 41.20
N PRO A 665 3.00 -54.60 40.71
CA PRO A 665 4.44 -54.69 40.57
C PRO A 665 4.95 -53.83 39.40
N GLY A 666 5.65 -52.75 39.71
CA GLY A 666 6.22 -51.85 38.71
C GLY A 666 5.52 -50.50 38.62
N TRP A 667 4.48 -50.28 39.44
CA TRP A 667 3.79 -48.99 39.56
C TRP A 667 4.78 -47.85 39.76
N ASP A 668 4.60 -46.81 38.95
CA ASP A 668 5.38 -45.58 38.94
C ASP A 668 4.46 -44.42 39.34
N ASP A 669 4.81 -43.71 40.41
CA ASP A 669 4.02 -42.60 40.93
C ASP A 669 4.10 -41.35 40.04
N THR A 670 4.94 -41.37 39.01
CA THR A 670 5.08 -40.28 38.03
C THR A 670 3.78 -40.01 37.27
N TYR A 671 2.98 -41.04 36.99
CA TYR A 671 1.75 -40.93 36.18
C TYR A 671 0.47 -40.71 37.04
N ASP A 672 0.57 -40.73 38.37
CA ASP A 672 -0.50 -40.45 39.36
C ASP A 672 -0.62 -38.92 39.56
N LEU A 673 -1.01 -38.21 38.50
CA LEU A 673 -1.14 -36.74 38.45
C LEU A 673 -2.12 -36.22 39.52
N TYR A 674 -3.15 -36.99 39.82
CA TYR A 674 -4.01 -36.79 40.97
C TYR A 674 -3.65 -37.80 42.06
N PRO A 675 -3.01 -37.37 43.17
CA PRO A 675 -2.31 -38.27 44.08
C PRO A 675 -3.27 -39.10 44.97
N ASP A 676 -3.91 -40.11 44.38
CA ASP A 676 -4.80 -41.06 45.04
C ASP A 676 -4.31 -42.51 44.94
N ASN A 677 -3.16 -42.72 44.30
CA ASN A 677 -2.43 -43.97 44.12
C ASN A 677 -3.08 -44.93 43.12
N VAL A 678 -3.90 -44.43 42.21
CA VAL A 678 -4.53 -45.17 41.12
C VAL A 678 -4.44 -44.31 39.86
N ILE A 679 -3.89 -44.86 38.78
CA ILE A 679 -3.85 -44.15 37.50
C ILE A 679 -5.17 -44.40 36.78
N ASP A 680 -6.05 -43.40 36.76
CA ASP A 680 -7.39 -43.50 36.21
C ASP A 680 -7.83 -42.26 35.42
N TYR A 681 -9.13 -42.15 35.18
CA TYR A 681 -9.69 -41.04 34.42
C TYR A 681 -9.40 -39.67 35.04
N ILE A 682 -9.31 -39.59 36.36
CA ILE A 682 -9.01 -38.32 37.04
C ILE A 682 -7.61 -37.86 36.60
N ASP A 683 -6.61 -38.74 36.58
CA ASP A 683 -5.27 -38.41 36.07
C ASP A 683 -5.28 -38.05 34.60
N PHE A 684 -6.03 -38.79 33.78
CA PHE A 684 -6.19 -38.46 32.36
C PHE A 684 -6.80 -37.07 32.15
N ALA A 685 -7.74 -36.66 33.00
CA ALA A 685 -8.31 -35.32 32.95
C ALA A 685 -7.30 -34.23 33.34
N TYR A 686 -6.37 -34.50 34.27
CA TYR A 686 -5.25 -33.61 34.53
C TYR A 686 -4.30 -33.55 33.33
N PHE A 687 -3.90 -34.70 32.79
CA PHE A 687 -3.06 -34.78 31.59
C PHE A 687 -3.67 -34.00 30.41
N ALA A 688 -4.96 -34.18 30.14
CA ALA A 688 -5.64 -33.53 29.03
C ALA A 688 -5.77 -32.00 29.21
N ASN A 689 -5.77 -31.48 30.44
CA ASN A 689 -5.72 -30.03 30.68
C ASN A 689 -4.35 -29.43 30.34
N GLU A 690 -3.30 -30.25 30.44
CA GLU A 690 -1.93 -29.85 30.10
C GLU A 690 -1.59 -30.16 28.63
N TRP A 691 -2.54 -30.64 27.82
CA TRP A 691 -2.29 -31.03 26.43
C TRP A 691 -1.78 -29.84 25.60
N LEU A 692 -0.65 -30.03 24.89
CA LEU A 692 0.10 -29.01 24.15
C LEU A 692 0.77 -27.94 25.03
N TRP A 693 0.79 -28.10 26.35
CA TRP A 693 1.68 -27.32 27.21
C TRP A 693 3.12 -27.46 26.71
N MET A 694 3.91 -26.39 26.74
CA MET A 694 5.33 -26.47 26.39
C MET A 694 6.12 -25.36 27.07
N THR A 695 7.41 -25.60 27.35
CA THR A 695 8.25 -24.55 27.94
C THR A 695 8.39 -23.35 27.00
N CYS A 696 8.69 -22.18 27.58
CA CYS A 696 8.97 -20.97 26.80
C CYS A 696 10.06 -21.18 25.74
N GLU A 697 11.12 -21.93 26.05
CA GLU A 697 12.19 -22.25 25.10
C GLU A 697 11.68 -23.11 23.93
N LYS A 698 10.79 -24.07 24.21
CA LYS A 698 10.19 -24.92 23.17
C LYS A 698 9.26 -24.12 22.24
N MET A 699 8.50 -23.15 22.77
CA MET A 699 7.61 -22.29 21.96
C MET A 699 8.34 -21.56 20.83
N GLN A 700 9.58 -21.12 21.07
CA GLN A 700 10.39 -20.40 20.07
C GLN A 700 10.76 -21.27 18.85
N GLY A 701 10.76 -22.60 19.02
CA GLY A 701 11.13 -23.58 18.00
C GLY A 701 9.98 -24.49 17.53
N TYR A 702 8.76 -24.33 18.02
CA TYR A 702 7.65 -25.24 17.70
C TYR A 702 6.94 -24.84 16.40
N GLU A 703 7.24 -25.57 15.32
CA GLU A 703 6.94 -25.22 13.92
C GLU A 703 5.52 -25.63 13.43
N MET A 704 4.87 -26.61 14.09
CA MET A 704 3.69 -27.28 13.52
C MET A 704 2.44 -26.41 13.38
N ILE A 705 2.27 -25.36 14.19
CA ILE A 705 1.13 -24.44 14.07
C ILE A 705 1.28 -23.53 12.83
N GLU A 706 2.50 -23.12 12.49
CA GLU A 706 2.76 -22.18 11.40
C GLU A 706 2.64 -22.82 10.01
N MET A 707 3.06 -24.08 9.85
CA MET A 707 2.91 -24.82 8.59
C MET A 707 1.45 -25.15 8.25
N MET A 708 0.59 -25.39 9.25
CA MET A 708 -0.84 -25.63 9.03
C MET A 708 -1.63 -24.36 8.69
N MET A 709 -1.15 -23.18 9.12
CA MET A 709 -1.73 -21.88 8.75
C MET A 709 -1.30 -21.39 7.35
N GLY A 710 -0.17 -21.85 6.81
CA GLY A 710 0.29 -21.49 5.47
C GLY A 710 -0.47 -22.16 4.32
N ALA A 711 -1.20 -23.25 4.58
CA ALA A 711 -1.95 -24.00 3.56
C ALA A 711 -3.42 -23.56 3.43
N ALA A 712 -3.94 -22.82 4.42
CA ALA A 712 -5.31 -22.32 4.44
C ALA A 712 -5.26 -20.80 4.57
N GLY A 713 -5.48 -20.09 3.46
CA GLY A 713 -5.63 -18.64 3.46
C GLY A 713 -6.46 -18.19 4.65
N GLY A 714 -5.89 -17.27 5.42
CA GLY A 714 -6.27 -16.90 6.78
C GLY A 714 -7.72 -17.20 7.15
N GLU A 715 -7.93 -18.30 7.85
CA GLU A 715 -9.12 -18.59 8.64
C GLU A 715 -8.77 -19.67 9.68
N SER A 716 -8.57 -19.21 10.93
CA SER A 716 -8.84 -19.91 12.18
C SER A 716 -8.44 -21.40 12.28
N MET A 717 -7.28 -21.67 12.90
CA MET A 717 -7.11 -22.82 13.80
C MET A 717 -6.23 -22.44 14.99
N ILE A 718 -6.75 -21.54 15.85
CA ILE A 718 -6.48 -21.55 17.30
C ILE A 718 -7.80 -21.78 18.09
N LEU A 719 -8.93 -21.95 17.39
CA LEU A 719 -10.23 -22.21 17.99
C LEU A 719 -10.83 -23.53 17.49
N ALA A 720 -10.25 -24.63 17.93
CA ALA A 720 -10.94 -25.91 18.13
C ALA A 720 -10.33 -26.50 19.41
N GLU A 721 -10.95 -26.52 20.59
CA GLU A 721 -12.36 -26.42 20.95
C GLU A 721 -12.53 -25.85 22.38
N THR A 722 -12.73 -24.55 22.54
CA THR A 722 -13.19 -23.96 23.82
C THR A 722 -14.67 -24.31 24.12
N SER A 723 -15.31 -25.15 23.30
CA SER A 723 -16.73 -25.55 23.48
C SER A 723 -16.94 -26.83 24.29
N MET A 724 -15.87 -27.53 24.69
CA MET A 724 -15.94 -28.73 25.54
C MET A 724 -15.73 -28.44 27.04
N ILE A 725 -15.32 -27.22 27.43
CA ILE A 725 -15.00 -26.88 28.83
C ILE A 725 -15.73 -25.60 29.28
N GLU A 726 -17.02 -25.47 28.98
CA GLU A 726 -17.88 -24.61 29.80
C GLU A 726 -18.47 -25.43 30.94
N THR A 727 -17.74 -25.50 32.06
CA THR A 727 -18.23 -25.30 33.46
C THR A 727 -17.31 -25.98 34.48
N ALA A 728 -16.23 -25.31 34.91
CA ALA A 728 -15.54 -25.75 36.13
C ALA A 728 -14.82 -24.65 36.93
N GLN A 729 -15.33 -23.41 37.00
CA GLN A 729 -14.99 -22.55 38.15
C GLN A 729 -15.76 -23.02 39.39
N ALA A 730 -15.18 -23.99 40.11
CA ALA A 730 -15.36 -24.18 41.55
C ALA A 730 -14.39 -25.25 42.05
N SER A 731 -13.83 -25.03 43.24
CA SER A 731 -13.09 -26.01 44.05
C SER A 731 -13.92 -27.27 44.40
N TYR A 732 -14.21 -28.11 43.41
CA TYR A 732 -14.82 -29.41 43.54
C TYR A 732 -14.04 -30.34 42.60
N THR A 733 -13.38 -31.34 43.19
CA THR A 733 -12.95 -32.54 42.47
C THR A 733 -14.10 -32.99 41.55
N PRO A 734 -13.91 -33.03 40.22
CA PRO A 734 -14.90 -33.58 39.32
C PRO A 734 -15.27 -34.97 39.82
N ALA A 735 -16.56 -35.30 39.85
CA ALA A 735 -16.94 -36.68 40.09
C ALA A 735 -16.46 -37.48 38.88
N GLU A 736 -15.68 -38.54 39.13
CA GLU A 736 -15.27 -39.48 38.09
C GLU A 736 -16.51 -39.86 37.24
N PRO A 737 -16.46 -39.67 35.91
CA PRO A 737 -17.56 -40.06 35.04
C PRO A 737 -17.84 -41.54 35.21
N SER A 738 -19.08 -41.96 34.99
CA SER A 738 -19.37 -43.39 34.97
C SER A 738 -18.56 -44.09 33.89
N ILE A 739 -18.24 -45.37 34.08
CA ILE A 739 -17.53 -46.19 33.07
C ILE A 739 -18.20 -46.06 31.69
N GLU A 740 -19.54 -46.01 31.65
CA GLU A 740 -20.29 -45.78 30.41
C GLU A 740 -20.05 -44.41 29.77
N GLU A 741 -19.78 -43.35 30.54
CA GLU A 741 -19.42 -42.02 30.02
C GLU A 741 -17.95 -41.99 29.55
N GLN A 742 -17.03 -42.60 30.31
CA GLN A 742 -15.61 -42.72 29.94
C GLN A 742 -15.44 -43.47 28.61
N ILE A 743 -16.16 -44.58 28.43
CA ILE A 743 -16.19 -45.36 27.19
C ILE A 743 -16.65 -44.52 25.99
N GLU A 744 -17.66 -43.67 26.17
CA GLU A 744 -18.18 -42.83 25.07
C GLU A 744 -17.24 -41.68 24.73
N GLN A 745 -16.52 -41.12 25.72
CA GLN A 745 -15.50 -40.09 25.50
C GLN A 745 -14.29 -40.65 24.74
N ILE A 746 -13.75 -41.80 25.16
CA ILE A 746 -12.62 -42.43 24.46
C ILE A 746 -13.00 -42.83 23.03
N LYS A 747 -14.21 -43.36 22.82
CA LYS A 747 -14.71 -43.64 21.46
C LYS A 747 -14.85 -42.40 20.61
N TYR A 748 -15.27 -41.28 21.19
CA TYR A 748 -15.39 -40.02 20.46
C TYR A 748 -14.02 -39.52 19.97
N ILE A 749 -13.00 -39.60 20.84
CA ILE A 749 -11.61 -39.27 20.48
C ILE A 749 -11.09 -40.24 19.40
N LEU A 750 -11.33 -41.55 19.55
CA LEU A 750 -10.97 -42.54 18.53
C LEU A 750 -11.65 -42.24 17.18
N ASP A 751 -12.96 -41.99 17.16
CA ASP A 751 -13.71 -41.67 15.94
C ASP A 751 -13.13 -40.41 15.26
N TRP A 752 -12.79 -39.37 16.02
CA TRP A 752 -12.12 -38.17 15.52
C TRP A 752 -10.73 -38.47 14.93
N LEU A 753 -9.89 -39.26 15.64
CA LEU A 753 -8.57 -39.68 15.14
C LEU A 753 -8.68 -40.49 13.84
N TYR A 754 -9.70 -41.35 13.72
CA TYR A 754 -9.96 -42.08 12.48
C TYR A 754 -10.39 -41.15 11.32
N GLU A 755 -11.06 -40.04 11.60
CA GLU A 755 -11.45 -39.03 10.59
C GLU A 755 -10.27 -38.21 10.06
N ILE A 756 -9.31 -37.89 10.93
CA ILE A 756 -8.13 -37.09 10.57
C ILE A 756 -6.89 -37.92 10.21
N LYS A 757 -7.03 -39.25 10.08
CA LYS A 757 -5.91 -40.18 9.81
C LYS A 757 -4.95 -39.70 8.72
N ASP A 758 -5.48 -39.20 7.60
CA ASP A 758 -4.66 -38.81 6.45
C ASP A 758 -3.90 -37.47 6.65
N GLN A 759 -4.10 -36.81 7.80
CA GLN A 759 -3.50 -35.52 8.17
C GLN A 759 -2.43 -35.66 9.27
N ILE A 760 -2.25 -36.86 9.82
CA ILE A 760 -1.28 -37.18 10.89
C ILE A 760 -0.27 -38.18 10.34
N ASP A 761 0.96 -38.16 10.88
CA ASP A 761 1.96 -39.20 10.59
C ASP A 761 1.42 -40.62 10.89
N GLU A 762 1.67 -41.57 9.99
CA GLU A 762 1.07 -42.91 10.05
C GLU A 762 1.52 -43.70 11.29
N ASP A 763 2.78 -43.54 11.71
CA ASP A 763 3.32 -44.26 12.87
C ASP A 763 2.79 -43.65 14.17
N ILE A 764 2.66 -42.32 14.24
CA ILE A 764 2.06 -41.60 15.37
C ILE A 764 0.58 -41.96 15.52
N TRP A 765 -0.19 -41.85 14.43
CA TRP A 765 -1.60 -42.19 14.41
C TRP A 765 -1.85 -43.64 14.85
N LEU A 766 -1.01 -44.58 14.39
CA LEU A 766 -1.14 -45.99 14.75
C LEU A 766 -0.87 -46.21 16.24
N ASN A 767 0.13 -45.56 16.82
CA ASN A 767 0.43 -45.67 18.25
C ASN A 767 -0.71 -45.08 19.09
N LEU A 768 -1.16 -43.86 18.79
CA LEU A 768 -2.26 -43.19 19.50
C LEU A 768 -3.55 -44.01 19.50
N THR A 769 -3.97 -44.47 18.31
CA THR A 769 -5.19 -45.29 18.18
C THR A 769 -5.06 -46.62 18.89
N THR A 770 -3.88 -47.26 18.85
CA THR A 770 -3.63 -48.51 19.58
C THR A 770 -3.72 -48.29 21.09
N SER A 771 -3.08 -47.25 21.63
CA SER A 771 -3.10 -46.94 23.07
C SER A 771 -4.52 -46.65 23.57
N LEU A 772 -5.28 -45.82 22.85
CA LEU A 772 -6.68 -45.51 23.21
C LEU A 772 -7.61 -46.72 23.08
N GLU A 773 -7.38 -47.61 22.10
CA GLU A 773 -8.11 -48.87 21.99
C GLU A 773 -7.79 -49.82 23.16
N GLU A 774 -6.54 -49.87 23.62
CA GLU A 774 -6.14 -50.64 24.81
C GLU A 774 -6.76 -50.08 26.10
N MET A 775 -6.81 -48.76 26.25
CA MET A 775 -7.52 -48.09 27.35
C MET A 775 -9.01 -48.46 27.35
N LEU A 776 -9.64 -48.49 26.16
CA LEU A 776 -11.03 -48.88 25.99
C LEU A 776 -11.29 -50.36 26.31
N GLU A 777 -10.33 -51.25 26.04
CA GLU A 777 -10.41 -52.67 26.41
C GLU A 777 -10.29 -52.90 27.92
N GLY A 778 -9.62 -52.00 28.64
CA GLY A 778 -9.44 -52.05 30.09
C GLY A 778 -10.70 -51.71 30.91
N LEU A 779 -11.56 -50.83 30.37
CA LEU A 779 -12.82 -50.36 30.96
C LEU A 779 -13.99 -51.37 30.75
#